data_AF-A0AAE3SJ45-F1
#
_entry.id   AF-A0AAE3SJ45-F1
#
_cell.length_a   1.000
_cell.length_b   1.000
_cell.length_c   1.000
_cell.angle_alpha   90.00
_cell.angle_beta   90.00
_cell.angle_gamma   90.00
#
_symmetry.space_group_name_H-M   'P 1'
#
loop_
_entity.id
_entity.type
_entity.pdbx_description
1 polymer ?
#
loop_
_entity_poly.entity_id
_entity_poly.type
_entity_poly.pdbx_seq_one_letter_code
_entity_poly.pdbx_strand_id
1 'polypeptide(L)'
;MKNLNCELKQKSAFAGFCLYFLPILFVLALGVLPSCETDGDVPEVVIPDPDAKDTTDVVEPKDTVLVLEESDVADLDKFYKPAEHKNVDFFRSDSKWNFVRSKQSDHFIVFWEEGFGENPNSSDVPAEYRVDIDDLLTKAESFFDININQLKFAQLGAGTSNVDKYKLQIYLFYTQEWMAYGGGYDDLIGALWINPSTVHPVGSTIAHEIGHSFQYQTYADLLAYGGISNDFNRGYRYGYGGNGGNAFWEQCAQWQSFQSYPMEAFTSYNYSVHMDNYHRHFCHEWQRYASYWLHYYWAEKRGLDVIGKLWRECEGPEDPIETYMRINGLDVSQMNDELYDAYAHLVTWDVEAIRSNGSDFIGDYSYKLYQLEDGSYQVAYSKCPGTTGFNVIPLNVPDAGSVVTTSFRGLTPGSALAADDPGSYTDEEKVMTTRNYNSSSLTRAGWRYGYVALLNDGTRVYGDMNKSTSADVEFTVPEGCKKLWFVVSGAPSSYTSHPWDEIESNDDQWPYKVSFTNTDLLGNLTIDPNATPENLTLTYDISFAAADDYSGAVVNLYDNGDINDVAEALVMQPSAIAGIMLAAKETPQEGKIAFAAEESGGNINYETTANGYGFWFDSNGDAIGWGGDNDSKLFSEFSSSNFEFNIGQYPGKSSAGDKYTIKEAFVYTKDGEQYQITFVFNVTLQ
;
A
#
# COMPACT_ATOMS: atom_id res chain seq x y z
N MET A 1 -23.29 -41.67 36.43
CA MET A 1 -24.03 -42.87 35.97
C MET A 1 -24.79 -42.50 34.71
N LYS A 2 -24.68 -43.31 33.64
CA LYS A 2 -25.59 -43.53 32.47
C LYS A 2 -26.55 -42.40 32.01
N ASN A 3 -26.75 -42.13 30.72
CA ASN A 3 -26.16 -42.63 29.45
C ASN A 3 -26.65 -41.72 28.29
N LEU A 4 -25.88 -41.69 27.20
CA LEU A 4 -26.26 -41.47 25.78
C LEU A 4 -27.57 -40.72 25.41
N ASN A 5 -27.44 -39.70 24.56
CA ASN A 5 -27.64 -39.95 23.12
C ASN A 5 -26.88 -38.94 22.24
N CYS A 6 -26.45 -39.42 21.08
CA CYS A 6 -25.68 -38.71 20.07
C CYS A 6 -26.57 -38.47 18.85
N GLU A 7 -26.57 -37.26 18.30
CA GLU A 7 -27.08 -37.01 16.94
C GLU A 7 -26.39 -35.77 16.35
N LEU A 8 -26.04 -35.83 15.06
CA LEU A 8 -25.17 -34.86 14.42
C LEU A 8 -25.84 -33.49 14.25
N LYS A 9 -25.08 -32.42 14.56
CA LYS A 9 -25.33 -31.07 14.06
C LYS A 9 -24.04 -30.44 13.56
N GLN A 10 -23.55 -30.96 12.45
CA GLN A 10 -22.69 -30.20 11.55
C GLN A 10 -23.58 -29.14 10.90
N LYS A 11 -23.60 -27.93 11.45
CA LYS A 11 -24.29 -26.78 10.87
C LYS A 11 -23.28 -25.96 10.08
N SER A 12 -23.65 -25.61 8.86
CA SER A 12 -22.90 -24.76 7.94
C SER A 12 -22.48 -23.44 8.59
N ALA A 13 -21.21 -23.09 8.45
CA ALA A 13 -20.65 -21.83 8.89
C ALA A 13 -20.99 -20.69 7.90
N PHE A 14 -22.26 -20.24 7.92
CA PHE A 14 -22.65 -18.97 7.31
C PHE A 14 -22.47 -17.85 8.35
N ALA A 15 -21.21 -17.40 8.51
CA ALA A 15 -20.84 -16.27 9.38
C ALA A 15 -19.45 -15.72 8.98
N GLY A 16 -19.37 -15.10 7.80
CA GLY A 16 -18.19 -14.41 7.27
C GLY A 16 -18.51 -13.00 6.77
N PHE A 17 -19.45 -12.31 7.41
CA PHE A 17 -19.79 -10.91 7.13
C PHE A 17 -19.09 -10.00 8.15
N CYS A 18 -17.91 -9.49 7.79
CA CYS A 18 -17.15 -8.56 8.62
C CYS A 18 -17.59 -7.10 8.38
N LEU A 19 -18.57 -6.65 9.15
CA LEU A 19 -18.90 -5.23 9.33
C LEU A 19 -17.94 -4.60 10.35
N TYR A 20 -16.96 -3.80 9.90
CA TYR A 20 -16.27 -2.84 10.79
C TYR A 20 -15.94 -1.51 10.11
N PHE A 21 -16.04 -0.43 10.90
CA PHE A 21 -15.99 0.97 10.48
C PHE A 21 -14.54 1.50 10.38
N LEU A 22 -14.30 2.42 9.44
CA LEU A 22 -13.17 3.35 9.53
C LEU A 22 -13.32 4.25 10.78
N PRO A 23 -12.29 4.42 11.62
CA PRO A 23 -12.32 5.39 12.72
C PRO A 23 -11.97 6.80 12.23
N ILE A 24 -12.98 7.62 11.95
CA ILE A 24 -12.79 9.07 11.81
C ILE A 24 -12.78 9.71 13.21
N LEU A 25 -11.66 10.33 13.59
CA LEU A 25 -11.58 11.11 14.83
C LEU A 25 -12.54 12.31 14.78
N PHE A 26 -13.39 12.45 15.80
CA PHE A 26 -14.07 13.71 16.09
C PHE A 26 -14.00 14.07 17.57
N VAL A 27 -13.51 15.28 17.85
CA VAL A 27 -13.39 15.83 19.21
C VAL A 27 -14.74 16.42 19.63
N LEU A 28 -15.28 15.93 20.75
CA LEU A 28 -16.59 16.33 21.27
C LEU A 28 -16.43 17.36 22.41
N ALA A 29 -16.81 18.61 22.15
CA ALA A 29 -16.87 19.67 23.16
C ALA A 29 -18.27 19.73 23.82
N LEU A 30 -18.31 19.61 25.15
CA LEU A 30 -19.53 19.66 25.96
C LEU A 30 -19.95 21.11 26.28
N GLY A 31 -21.25 21.40 26.16
CA GLY A 31 -21.89 22.64 26.61
C GLY A 31 -23.28 22.36 27.19
N VAL A 32 -23.68 23.09 28.25
CA VAL A 32 -24.75 22.66 29.18
C VAL A 32 -25.83 23.74 29.40
N LEU A 33 -27.09 23.43 28.99
CA LEU A 33 -28.41 23.88 29.55
C LEU A 33 -28.71 25.42 29.61
N PRO A 34 -29.94 25.90 29.96
CA PRO A 34 -31.16 25.22 30.47
C PRO A 34 -32.52 25.58 29.81
N SER A 35 -33.59 25.06 30.43
CA SER A 35 -35.04 25.00 30.13
C SER A 35 -35.89 26.28 30.32
N CYS A 36 -37.15 26.28 29.82
CA CYS A 36 -38.33 26.76 30.58
C CYS A 36 -39.73 26.34 30.03
N GLU A 37 -40.77 26.62 30.82
CA GLU A 37 -42.19 26.19 30.81
C GLU A 37 -43.17 27.40 30.60
N THR A 38 -44.48 27.34 30.29
CA THR A 38 -45.51 26.28 30.00
C THR A 38 -46.76 26.90 29.30
N ASP A 39 -47.70 26.03 28.84
CA ASP A 39 -49.18 26.24 28.70
C ASP A 39 -49.80 27.24 27.68
N GLY A 40 -50.98 26.89 27.12
CA GLY A 40 -51.81 27.83 26.34
C GLY A 40 -52.96 27.30 25.44
N ASP A 41 -53.94 26.58 26.00
CA ASP A 41 -55.36 26.44 25.57
C ASP A 41 -55.83 25.96 24.16
N VAL A 42 -56.91 25.18 24.19
CA VAL A 42 -57.72 24.66 23.06
C VAL A 42 -59.14 25.27 23.11
N PRO A 43 -59.80 25.47 21.96
CA PRO A 43 -61.25 25.27 21.89
C PRO A 43 -61.72 24.41 20.70
N GLU A 44 -62.93 23.85 20.84
CA GLU A 44 -63.47 22.75 20.03
C GLU A 44 -64.74 23.14 19.23
N VAL A 45 -65.02 22.42 18.13
CA VAL A 45 -66.31 22.27 17.40
C VAL A 45 -67.00 23.50 16.75
N VAL A 46 -67.15 23.48 15.41
CA VAL A 46 -68.45 23.56 14.69
C VAL A 46 -68.36 22.79 13.36
N ILE A 47 -69.31 21.89 13.09
CA ILE A 47 -69.53 21.27 11.76
C ILE A 47 -70.67 22.00 11.03
N PRO A 48 -70.50 22.35 9.75
CA PRO A 48 -71.62 22.31 8.81
C PRO A 48 -71.29 21.66 7.45
N ASP A 49 -72.26 20.95 6.92
CA ASP A 49 -72.36 20.35 5.56
C ASP A 49 -73.86 20.51 5.15
N PRO A 50 -74.27 20.64 3.87
CA PRO A 50 -73.53 20.47 2.62
C PRO A 50 -73.68 21.63 1.59
N ASP A 51 -73.25 21.35 0.35
CA ASP A 51 -73.56 22.02 -0.92
C ASP A 51 -72.90 23.37 -1.23
N ALA A 52 -71.64 23.29 -1.67
CA ALA A 52 -71.16 24.09 -2.80
C ALA A 52 -70.33 23.21 -3.75
N LYS A 53 -70.82 22.98 -4.97
CA LYS A 53 -70.00 22.39 -6.04
C LYS A 53 -68.94 23.39 -6.47
N ASP A 54 -67.69 23.14 -6.12
CA ASP A 54 -66.56 23.67 -6.87
C ASP A 54 -66.06 22.59 -7.83
N THR A 55 -66.14 22.88 -9.13
CA THR A 55 -65.64 22.01 -10.20
C THR A 55 -64.21 22.43 -10.53
N THR A 56 -63.27 22.00 -9.70
CA THR A 56 -61.86 21.91 -10.06
C THR A 56 -61.50 20.44 -10.18
N ASP A 57 -61.24 19.99 -11.41
CA ASP A 57 -60.70 18.66 -11.66
C ASP A 57 -59.29 18.58 -11.06
N VAL A 58 -59.21 18.08 -9.82
CA VAL A 58 -57.95 17.61 -9.25
C VAL A 58 -57.54 16.38 -10.05
N VAL A 59 -56.69 16.59 -11.05
CA VAL A 59 -55.93 15.51 -11.65
C VAL A 59 -54.93 15.05 -10.61
N GLU A 60 -55.34 14.07 -9.79
CA GLU A 60 -54.37 13.22 -9.10
C GLU A 60 -53.41 12.64 -10.15
N PRO A 61 -52.09 12.75 -9.97
CA PRO A 61 -51.18 11.95 -10.75
C PRO A 61 -51.43 10.49 -10.37
N LYS A 62 -52.11 9.75 -11.26
CA LYS A 62 -52.17 8.31 -11.16
C LYS A 62 -50.79 7.76 -11.46
N ASP A 63 -49.99 7.56 -10.42
CA ASP A 63 -48.85 6.64 -10.45
C ASP A 63 -49.37 5.27 -10.86
N THR A 64 -49.35 5.04 -12.17
CA THR A 64 -49.89 3.84 -12.78
C THR A 64 -48.74 2.86 -12.78
N VAL A 65 -48.75 1.94 -11.83
CA VAL A 65 -47.71 0.89 -11.74
C VAL A 65 -47.62 0.20 -13.10
N LEU A 66 -46.48 0.39 -13.77
CA LEU A 66 -46.18 -0.27 -15.02
C LEU A 66 -45.88 -1.73 -14.70
N VAL A 67 -46.52 -2.64 -15.43
CA VAL A 67 -46.25 -4.08 -15.37
C VAL A 67 -45.82 -4.49 -16.76
N LEU A 68 -44.59 -4.96 -16.88
CA LEU A 68 -44.00 -5.49 -18.11
C LEU A 68 -44.48 -6.93 -18.36
N GLU A 69 -44.61 -7.31 -19.62
CA GLU A 69 -44.75 -8.71 -20.02
C GLU A 69 -43.35 -9.34 -20.18
N GLU A 70 -43.25 -10.69 -20.14
CA GLU A 70 -41.97 -11.38 -20.33
C GLU A 70 -41.28 -11.04 -21.67
N SER A 71 -42.07 -10.71 -22.71
CA SER A 71 -41.57 -10.31 -24.02
C SER A 71 -40.94 -8.91 -24.07
N ASP A 72 -41.16 -8.08 -23.05
CA ASP A 72 -40.63 -6.72 -23.01
C ASP A 72 -39.20 -6.68 -22.45
N VAL A 73 -38.73 -7.78 -21.85
CA VAL A 73 -37.42 -7.90 -21.21
C VAL A 73 -36.46 -8.66 -22.14
N ALA A 74 -35.47 -7.93 -22.68
CA ALA A 74 -34.39 -8.53 -23.45
C ALA A 74 -33.56 -9.51 -22.59
N ASP A 75 -33.12 -10.62 -23.18
CA ASP A 75 -32.29 -11.66 -22.52
C ASP A 75 -32.85 -12.16 -21.17
N LEU A 76 -34.17 -12.20 -20.98
CA LEU A 76 -34.82 -12.66 -19.74
C LEU A 76 -34.39 -14.10 -19.35
N ASP A 77 -34.11 -14.96 -20.33
CA ASP A 77 -33.58 -16.31 -20.13
C ASP A 77 -32.17 -16.33 -19.52
N LYS A 78 -31.41 -15.24 -19.66
CA LYS A 78 -30.09 -15.03 -19.04
C LYS A 78 -30.16 -14.31 -17.68
N PHE A 79 -31.35 -14.04 -17.15
CA PHE A 79 -31.50 -13.53 -15.79
C PHE A 79 -31.71 -14.67 -14.78
N TYR A 80 -30.78 -14.80 -13.83
CA TYR A 80 -30.99 -15.65 -12.66
C TYR A 80 -31.66 -14.85 -11.54
N LYS A 81 -32.89 -15.21 -11.16
CA LYS A 81 -33.59 -14.58 -10.03
C LYS A 81 -33.06 -15.14 -8.69
N PRO A 82 -32.39 -14.35 -7.83
CA PRO A 82 -31.83 -14.86 -6.58
C PRO A 82 -32.87 -15.36 -5.59
N ALA A 83 -32.51 -16.34 -4.76
CA ALA A 83 -33.42 -16.94 -3.78
C ALA A 83 -33.87 -15.95 -2.70
N GLU A 84 -33.03 -14.97 -2.35
CA GLU A 84 -33.40 -13.84 -1.49
C GLU A 84 -34.53 -13.02 -2.13
N HIS A 85 -34.46 -12.81 -3.43
CA HIS A 85 -35.41 -11.99 -4.20
C HIS A 85 -36.59 -12.79 -4.76
N LYS A 86 -36.80 -14.05 -4.35
CA LYS A 86 -37.88 -14.92 -4.83
C LYS A 86 -39.28 -14.28 -4.81
N ASN A 87 -39.55 -13.42 -3.83
CA ASN A 87 -40.82 -12.71 -3.62
C ASN A 87 -40.90 -11.35 -4.33
N VAL A 88 -39.80 -10.85 -4.90
CA VAL A 88 -39.78 -9.58 -5.66
C VAL A 88 -40.37 -9.85 -7.04
N ASP A 89 -41.27 -8.98 -7.50
CA ASP A 89 -41.83 -9.06 -8.85
C ASP A 89 -41.10 -8.08 -9.77
N PHE A 90 -40.06 -8.57 -10.45
CA PHE A 90 -39.19 -7.76 -11.30
C PHE A 90 -39.88 -7.15 -12.52
N PHE A 91 -41.13 -7.53 -12.83
CA PHE A 91 -41.88 -6.95 -13.94
C PHE A 91 -42.64 -5.68 -13.54
N ARG A 92 -42.79 -5.39 -12.25
CA ARG A 92 -43.55 -4.24 -11.75
C ARG A 92 -42.68 -3.05 -11.38
N SER A 93 -43.04 -1.85 -11.80
CA SER A 93 -42.29 -0.62 -11.48
C SER A 93 -42.30 -0.24 -9.98
N ASP A 94 -43.25 -0.78 -9.19
CA ASP A 94 -43.35 -0.57 -7.73
C ASP A 94 -42.53 -1.59 -6.92
N SER A 95 -41.92 -2.60 -7.54
CA SER A 95 -40.92 -3.44 -6.89
C SER A 95 -39.60 -2.67 -6.74
N LYS A 96 -38.89 -2.88 -5.63
CA LYS A 96 -37.57 -2.29 -5.36
C LYS A 96 -36.60 -2.47 -6.54
N TRP A 97 -36.43 -3.72 -6.96
CA TRP A 97 -35.69 -4.11 -8.17
C TRP A 97 -36.68 -4.55 -9.25
N ASN A 98 -36.55 -4.01 -10.45
CA ASN A 98 -37.41 -4.34 -11.58
C ASN A 98 -36.76 -3.96 -12.92
N PHE A 99 -37.26 -4.52 -14.02
CA PHE A 99 -36.70 -4.30 -15.35
C PHE A 99 -37.00 -2.92 -15.94
N VAL A 100 -37.99 -2.17 -15.42
CA VAL A 100 -38.27 -0.77 -15.82
C VAL A 100 -37.12 0.14 -15.39
N ARG A 101 -36.58 -0.08 -14.19
CA ARG A 101 -35.35 0.55 -13.66
C ARG A 101 -34.15 -0.38 -13.81
N SER A 102 -33.89 -0.81 -15.05
CA SER A 102 -32.74 -1.63 -15.38
C SER A 102 -32.10 -1.24 -16.72
N LYS A 103 -30.83 -1.63 -16.89
CA LYS A 103 -30.12 -1.56 -18.16
C LYS A 103 -29.15 -2.73 -18.28
N GLN A 104 -28.92 -3.20 -19.50
CA GLN A 104 -28.12 -4.39 -19.76
C GLN A 104 -27.02 -4.12 -20.78
N SER A 105 -25.93 -4.86 -20.64
CA SER A 105 -24.90 -5.09 -21.65
C SER A 105 -24.91 -6.57 -22.08
N ASP A 106 -23.84 -7.06 -22.70
CA ASP A 106 -23.72 -8.47 -23.11
C ASP A 106 -23.64 -9.41 -21.88
N HIS A 107 -22.88 -9.03 -20.85
CA HIS A 107 -22.60 -9.87 -19.68
C HIS A 107 -23.18 -9.35 -18.35
N PHE A 108 -23.71 -8.12 -18.28
CA PHE A 108 -24.25 -7.54 -17.05
C PHE A 108 -25.70 -7.05 -17.16
N ILE A 109 -26.40 -7.06 -16.02
CA ILE A 109 -27.67 -6.37 -15.79
C ILE A 109 -27.51 -5.44 -14.59
N VAL A 110 -27.70 -4.14 -14.78
CA VAL A 110 -27.75 -3.14 -13.70
C VAL A 110 -29.21 -2.88 -13.35
N PHE A 111 -29.55 -2.96 -12.06
CA PHE A 111 -30.82 -2.52 -11.47
C PHE A 111 -30.58 -1.33 -10.55
N TRP A 112 -31.53 -0.39 -10.44
CA TRP A 112 -31.43 0.75 -9.52
C TRP A 112 -32.72 1.04 -8.74
N GLU A 113 -32.54 1.60 -7.54
CA GLU A 113 -33.64 1.97 -6.65
C GLU A 113 -34.48 3.14 -7.20
N GLU A 114 -35.69 3.32 -6.67
CA GLU A 114 -36.66 4.30 -7.18
C GLU A 114 -36.20 5.77 -7.12
N GLY A 115 -35.31 6.12 -6.19
CA GLY A 115 -34.83 7.50 -6.01
C GLY A 115 -34.08 8.08 -7.22
N PHE A 116 -33.53 7.22 -8.10
CA PHE A 116 -32.88 7.65 -9.34
C PHE A 116 -33.87 7.92 -10.50
N GLY A 117 -35.16 7.60 -10.33
CA GLY A 117 -36.14 7.67 -11.41
C GLY A 117 -35.86 6.70 -12.58
N GLU A 118 -36.24 7.09 -13.79
CA GLU A 118 -36.03 6.29 -15.01
C GLU A 118 -34.59 6.37 -15.57
N ASN A 119 -33.81 7.39 -15.19
CA ASN A 119 -32.45 7.61 -15.68
C ASN A 119 -31.56 8.13 -14.56
N PRO A 120 -30.67 7.30 -13.99
CA PRO A 120 -29.75 7.70 -12.94
C PRO A 120 -28.79 8.85 -13.31
N ASN A 121 -28.60 9.18 -14.60
CA ASN A 121 -27.80 10.32 -15.04
C ASN A 121 -28.64 11.57 -15.39
N SER A 122 -29.94 11.59 -15.09
CA SER A 122 -30.81 12.74 -15.40
C SER A 122 -30.41 14.00 -14.63
N SER A 123 -30.68 15.17 -15.21
CA SER A 123 -30.60 16.46 -14.52
C SER A 123 -31.51 16.54 -13.29
N ASP A 124 -32.55 15.72 -13.24
CA ASP A 124 -33.53 15.71 -12.15
C ASP A 124 -33.06 14.91 -10.93
N VAL A 125 -32.08 14.03 -11.11
CA VAL A 125 -31.35 13.37 -10.01
C VAL A 125 -30.36 14.38 -9.41
N PRO A 126 -30.24 14.50 -8.07
CA PRO A 126 -29.25 15.37 -7.44
C PRO A 126 -27.83 14.97 -7.87
N ALA A 127 -26.93 15.93 -8.05
CA ALA A 127 -25.64 15.72 -8.72
C ALA A 127 -24.78 14.64 -8.03
N GLU A 128 -24.82 14.59 -6.70
CA GLU A 128 -24.13 13.63 -5.85
C GLU A 128 -24.71 12.21 -5.89
N TYR A 129 -25.89 12.01 -6.48
CA TYR A 129 -26.47 10.70 -6.77
C TYR A 129 -26.38 10.30 -8.26
N ARG A 130 -25.96 11.19 -9.18
CA ARG A 130 -26.02 10.88 -10.62
C ARG A 130 -25.06 9.77 -11.00
N VAL A 131 -25.53 8.72 -11.68
CA VAL A 131 -24.66 7.64 -12.18
C VAL A 131 -24.85 7.49 -13.68
N ASP A 132 -23.75 7.57 -14.43
CA ASP A 132 -23.75 7.22 -15.84
C ASP A 132 -23.71 5.68 -15.99
N ILE A 133 -24.89 5.10 -16.24
CA ILE A 133 -25.05 3.66 -16.40
C ILE A 133 -24.40 3.14 -17.70
N ASP A 134 -24.21 4.00 -18.72
CA ASP A 134 -23.49 3.62 -19.94
C ASP A 134 -21.99 3.52 -19.69
N ASP A 135 -21.39 4.48 -18.97
CA ASP A 135 -19.99 4.40 -18.53
C ASP A 135 -19.75 3.19 -17.61
N LEU A 136 -20.65 2.96 -16.64
CA LEU A 136 -20.59 1.81 -15.73
C LEU A 136 -20.62 0.48 -16.48
N LEU A 137 -21.59 0.28 -17.39
CA LEU A 137 -21.68 -0.95 -18.19
C LEU A 137 -20.46 -1.10 -19.11
N THR A 138 -20.02 -0.03 -19.78
CA THR A 138 -18.85 -0.06 -20.67
C THR A 138 -17.59 -0.51 -19.94
N LYS A 139 -17.38 -0.03 -18.70
CA LYS A 139 -16.23 -0.43 -17.87
C LYS A 139 -16.40 -1.82 -17.25
N ALA A 140 -17.61 -2.19 -16.83
CA ALA A 140 -17.88 -3.54 -16.36
C ALA A 140 -17.55 -4.59 -17.44
N GLU A 141 -17.88 -4.32 -18.70
CA GLU A 141 -17.49 -5.15 -19.85
C GLU A 141 -15.97 -5.20 -20.07
N SER A 142 -15.23 -4.08 -19.89
CA SER A 142 -13.76 -4.14 -19.98
C SER A 142 -13.12 -4.92 -18.83
N PHE A 143 -13.68 -4.84 -17.62
CA PHE A 143 -13.25 -5.66 -16.49
C PHE A 143 -13.61 -7.14 -16.67
N PHE A 144 -14.72 -7.46 -17.34
CA PHE A 144 -15.08 -8.82 -17.73
C PHE A 144 -14.06 -9.40 -18.73
N ASP A 145 -13.70 -8.66 -19.77
CA ASP A 145 -12.69 -9.11 -20.74
C ASP A 145 -11.36 -9.45 -20.05
N ILE A 146 -10.88 -8.58 -19.16
CA ILE A 146 -9.68 -8.85 -18.37
C ILE A 146 -9.85 -10.14 -17.55
N ASN A 147 -10.86 -10.23 -16.70
CA ASN A 147 -11.01 -11.35 -15.77
C ASN A 147 -11.28 -12.71 -16.45
N ILE A 148 -11.96 -12.72 -17.59
CA ILE A 148 -12.41 -13.93 -18.28
C ILE A 148 -11.56 -14.24 -19.52
N ASN A 149 -11.33 -13.26 -20.39
CA ASN A 149 -10.61 -13.48 -21.64
C ASN A 149 -9.08 -13.48 -21.43
N GLN A 150 -8.56 -12.78 -20.43
CA GLN A 150 -7.13 -12.70 -20.16
C GLN A 150 -6.72 -13.54 -18.93
N LEU A 151 -7.32 -13.29 -17.76
CA LEU A 151 -6.98 -13.94 -16.48
C LEU A 151 -7.65 -15.30 -16.25
N LYS A 152 -8.67 -15.64 -17.05
CA LYS A 152 -9.37 -16.94 -17.08
C LYS A 152 -10.06 -17.37 -15.77
N PHE A 153 -10.51 -16.47 -14.91
CA PHE A 153 -11.15 -16.87 -13.64
C PHE A 153 -12.31 -17.86 -13.84
N ALA A 154 -13.10 -17.70 -14.91
CA ALA A 154 -13.97 -18.75 -15.44
C ALA A 154 -13.58 -19.17 -16.88
N GLN A 155 -14.10 -20.32 -17.32
CA GLN A 155 -13.91 -20.86 -18.67
C GLN A 155 -15.24 -20.87 -19.43
N LEU A 156 -15.42 -19.90 -20.32
CA LEU A 156 -16.60 -19.81 -21.20
C LEU A 156 -16.55 -20.78 -22.38
N GLY A 157 -17.72 -21.10 -22.94
CA GLY A 157 -17.90 -21.93 -24.12
C GLY A 157 -17.68 -23.42 -23.90
N ALA A 158 -17.23 -23.82 -22.71
CA ALA A 158 -17.08 -25.21 -22.29
C ALA A 158 -18.37 -25.80 -21.71
N GLY A 159 -19.39 -24.97 -21.42
CA GLY A 159 -20.63 -25.40 -20.76
C GLY A 159 -20.45 -25.68 -19.26
N THR A 160 -19.28 -25.33 -18.72
CA THR A 160 -18.89 -25.51 -17.32
C THR A 160 -19.09 -24.27 -16.47
N SER A 161 -19.33 -23.10 -17.08
CA SER A 161 -19.59 -21.86 -16.36
C SER A 161 -21.09 -21.54 -16.29
N ASN A 162 -21.54 -20.94 -15.19
CA ASN A 162 -22.87 -20.32 -15.16
C ASN A 162 -22.91 -18.98 -15.91
N VAL A 163 -21.75 -18.36 -16.17
CA VAL A 163 -21.64 -17.16 -17.02
C VAL A 163 -21.92 -17.47 -18.49
N ASP A 164 -21.80 -18.74 -18.92
CA ASP A 164 -22.31 -19.21 -20.23
C ASP A 164 -23.85 -19.12 -20.35
N LYS A 165 -24.56 -18.98 -19.22
CA LYS A 165 -26.03 -19.03 -19.13
C LYS A 165 -26.65 -17.73 -18.62
N TYR A 166 -26.00 -17.08 -17.66
CA TYR A 166 -26.55 -15.96 -16.91
C TYR A 166 -25.63 -14.74 -16.94
N LYS A 167 -26.23 -13.56 -17.01
CA LYS A 167 -25.53 -12.28 -16.81
C LYS A 167 -25.24 -12.06 -15.34
N LEU A 168 -24.10 -11.43 -15.05
CA LEU A 168 -23.78 -10.91 -13.72
C LEU A 168 -24.72 -9.75 -13.38
N GLN A 169 -24.97 -9.53 -12.09
CA GLN A 169 -25.99 -8.59 -11.62
C GLN A 169 -25.39 -7.46 -10.80
N ILE A 170 -25.73 -6.22 -11.12
CA ILE A 170 -25.25 -5.03 -10.42
C ILE A 170 -26.46 -4.32 -9.81
N TYR A 171 -26.40 -4.01 -8.52
CA TYR A 171 -27.48 -3.38 -7.77
C TYR A 171 -27.02 -2.01 -7.25
N LEU A 172 -27.61 -0.94 -7.80
CA LEU A 172 -27.31 0.45 -7.45
C LEU A 172 -28.30 0.98 -6.40
N PHE A 173 -27.79 1.27 -5.20
CA PHE A 173 -28.54 1.76 -4.05
C PHE A 173 -28.55 3.29 -3.99
N TYR A 174 -29.70 3.87 -3.65
CA TYR A 174 -29.90 5.31 -3.48
C TYR A 174 -29.47 5.73 -2.06
N THR A 175 -28.16 5.70 -1.81
CA THR A 175 -27.56 6.13 -0.53
C THR A 175 -26.24 6.85 -0.75
N GLN A 176 -25.89 7.74 0.19
CA GLN A 176 -24.56 8.36 0.30
C GLN A 176 -23.62 7.58 1.22
N GLU A 177 -24.15 6.64 2.02
CA GLU A 177 -23.30 5.72 2.80
C GLU A 177 -22.46 4.88 1.85
N TRP A 178 -21.16 4.76 2.15
CA TRP A 178 -20.21 4.06 1.28
C TRP A 178 -20.64 2.60 1.09
N MET A 179 -20.75 2.18 -0.17
CA MET A 179 -21.12 0.83 -0.54
C MET A 179 -20.45 0.45 -1.86
N ALA A 180 -19.51 -0.48 -1.78
CA ALA A 180 -19.05 -1.28 -2.91
C ALA A 180 -18.77 -2.68 -2.35
N TYR A 181 -19.46 -3.68 -2.89
CA TYR A 181 -19.29 -5.07 -2.50
C TYR A 181 -19.39 -5.98 -3.74
N GLY A 182 -18.45 -6.88 -3.89
CA GLY A 182 -18.43 -7.93 -4.89
C GLY A 182 -18.59 -9.32 -4.28
N GLY A 183 -19.29 -10.18 -5.00
CA GLY A 183 -19.56 -11.55 -4.55
C GLY A 183 -20.52 -12.22 -5.50
N GLY A 184 -21.60 -12.82 -4.99
CA GLY A 184 -22.62 -13.42 -5.82
C GLY A 184 -23.76 -14.04 -5.04
N TYR A 185 -24.71 -14.59 -5.79
CA TYR A 185 -25.93 -15.21 -5.27
C TYR A 185 -25.92 -16.72 -5.40
N ASP A 186 -26.40 -17.38 -4.34
CA ASP A 186 -26.82 -18.80 -4.30
C ASP A 186 -25.77 -19.82 -4.77
N ASP A 187 -24.49 -19.48 -4.63
CA ASP A 187 -23.32 -20.20 -5.17
C ASP A 187 -23.45 -20.48 -6.69
N LEU A 188 -24.05 -19.54 -7.42
CA LEU A 188 -24.46 -19.71 -8.81
C LEU A 188 -23.93 -18.61 -9.75
N ILE A 189 -24.15 -17.34 -9.43
CA ILE A 189 -23.78 -16.20 -10.31
C ILE A 189 -23.17 -15.04 -9.54
N GLY A 190 -22.12 -14.44 -10.10
CA GLY A 190 -21.47 -13.24 -9.58
C GLY A 190 -22.38 -12.01 -9.57
N ALA A 191 -22.24 -11.18 -8.55
CA ALA A 191 -23.02 -9.96 -8.36
C ALA A 191 -22.22 -8.85 -7.66
N LEU A 192 -22.73 -7.63 -7.79
CA LEU A 192 -22.17 -6.38 -7.28
C LEU A 192 -23.25 -5.55 -6.58
N TRP A 193 -22.93 -4.92 -5.46
CA TRP A 193 -23.81 -3.98 -4.75
C TRP A 193 -23.05 -2.67 -4.53
N ILE A 194 -23.57 -1.57 -5.06
CA ILE A 194 -22.86 -0.29 -5.22
C ILE A 194 -23.75 0.92 -4.91
N ASN A 195 -23.16 2.07 -4.64
CA ASN A 195 -23.84 3.35 -4.52
C ASN A 195 -23.10 4.46 -5.32
N PRO A 196 -23.69 5.65 -5.51
CA PRO A 196 -23.07 6.74 -6.29
C PRO A 196 -21.65 7.12 -5.88
N SER A 197 -21.32 7.15 -4.58
CA SER A 197 -20.00 7.60 -4.13
C SER A 197 -18.86 6.63 -4.47
N THR A 198 -19.15 5.38 -4.82
CA THR A 198 -18.14 4.39 -5.26
C THR A 198 -18.02 4.26 -6.78
N VAL A 199 -18.90 4.93 -7.53
CA VAL A 199 -18.86 5.04 -9.01
C VAL A 199 -18.49 6.44 -9.51
N HIS A 200 -17.94 7.30 -8.64
CA HIS A 200 -17.52 8.67 -8.96
C HIS A 200 -15.98 8.85 -8.87
N PRO A 201 -15.20 8.50 -9.92
CA PRO A 201 -15.61 7.83 -11.16
C PRO A 201 -15.70 6.30 -10.98
N VAL A 202 -16.27 5.60 -11.97
CA VAL A 202 -16.11 4.15 -12.08
C VAL A 202 -14.62 3.89 -12.34
N GLY A 203 -13.94 3.40 -11.30
CA GLY A 203 -12.48 3.30 -11.18
C GLY A 203 -12.03 1.95 -10.62
N SER A 204 -10.82 1.92 -10.04
CA SER A 204 -10.19 0.73 -9.47
C SER A 204 -11.05 0.04 -8.39
N THR A 205 -11.79 0.78 -7.57
CA THR A 205 -12.77 0.23 -6.61
C THR A 205 -13.80 -0.69 -7.28
N ILE A 206 -14.38 -0.28 -8.41
CA ILE A 206 -15.39 -1.09 -9.11
C ILE A 206 -14.74 -2.28 -9.82
N ALA A 207 -13.52 -2.12 -10.33
CA ALA A 207 -12.75 -3.22 -10.89
C ALA A 207 -12.35 -4.26 -9.82
N HIS A 208 -12.08 -3.84 -8.58
CA HIS A 208 -11.78 -4.68 -7.42
C HIS A 208 -13.01 -5.52 -7.03
N GLU A 209 -14.16 -4.88 -6.83
CA GLU A 209 -15.39 -5.61 -6.49
C GLU A 209 -15.84 -6.56 -7.62
N ILE A 210 -15.71 -6.16 -8.89
CA ILE A 210 -15.97 -7.08 -10.02
C ILE A 210 -14.94 -8.24 -10.02
N GLY A 211 -13.71 -8.00 -9.57
CA GLY A 211 -12.72 -9.03 -9.29
C GLY A 211 -13.22 -10.07 -8.28
N HIS A 212 -13.80 -9.64 -7.14
CA HIS A 212 -14.45 -10.53 -6.18
C HIS A 212 -15.64 -11.30 -6.79
N SER A 213 -16.42 -10.69 -7.68
CA SER A 213 -17.51 -11.40 -8.36
C SER A 213 -17.00 -12.57 -9.19
N PHE A 214 -15.83 -12.44 -9.84
CA PHE A 214 -15.20 -13.55 -10.59
C PHE A 214 -14.47 -14.55 -9.69
N GLN A 215 -13.87 -14.13 -8.58
CA GLN A 215 -13.37 -15.02 -7.54
C GLN A 215 -14.49 -15.91 -6.99
N TYR A 216 -15.62 -15.30 -6.63
CA TYR A 216 -16.85 -16.01 -6.23
C TYR A 216 -17.30 -17.00 -7.30
N GLN A 217 -17.29 -16.59 -8.57
CA GLN A 217 -17.72 -17.40 -9.71
C GLN A 217 -16.87 -18.67 -9.88
N THR A 218 -15.58 -18.67 -9.52
CA THR A 218 -14.74 -19.88 -9.62
C THR A 218 -15.33 -21.06 -8.86
N TYR A 219 -15.80 -20.83 -7.63
CA TYR A 219 -16.48 -21.84 -6.80
C TYR A 219 -17.85 -22.22 -7.36
N ALA A 220 -18.63 -21.23 -7.80
CA ALA A 220 -19.96 -21.44 -8.35
C ALA A 220 -19.93 -22.31 -9.63
N ASP A 221 -18.92 -22.11 -10.48
CA ASP A 221 -18.72 -22.89 -11.70
C ASP A 221 -18.29 -24.34 -11.39
N LEU A 222 -17.35 -24.52 -10.46
CA LEU A 222 -16.95 -25.86 -9.98
C LEU A 222 -18.15 -26.67 -9.47
N LEU A 223 -19.12 -26.02 -8.82
CA LEU A 223 -20.40 -26.63 -8.43
C LEU A 223 -21.33 -26.87 -9.63
N ALA A 224 -21.46 -25.90 -10.54
CA ALA A 224 -22.38 -25.92 -11.65
C ALA A 224 -22.19 -27.11 -12.61
N TYR A 225 -20.93 -27.51 -12.87
CA TYR A 225 -20.63 -28.69 -13.68
C TYR A 225 -20.49 -29.98 -12.87
N GLY A 226 -20.70 -29.93 -11.54
CA GLY A 226 -20.63 -31.08 -10.65
C GLY A 226 -19.20 -31.57 -10.37
N GLY A 227 -18.21 -30.69 -10.45
CA GLY A 227 -16.81 -31.02 -10.17
C GLY A 227 -16.49 -31.22 -8.70
N ILE A 228 -17.25 -30.60 -7.79
CA ILE A 228 -16.99 -30.56 -6.34
C ILE A 228 -18.29 -30.69 -5.52
N SER A 229 -18.15 -30.96 -4.22
CA SER A 229 -19.23 -30.81 -3.23
C SER A 229 -19.39 -29.37 -2.77
N ASN A 230 -20.61 -28.95 -2.38
CA ASN A 230 -20.81 -27.65 -1.74
C ASN A 230 -20.40 -27.74 -0.25
N ASP A 231 -19.10 -27.64 -0.01
CA ASP A 231 -18.46 -27.72 1.31
C ASP A 231 -17.44 -26.60 1.60
N PHE A 232 -17.32 -25.64 0.67
CA PHE A 232 -16.46 -24.45 0.73
C PHE A 232 -14.94 -24.70 0.74
N ASN A 233 -14.44 -25.92 0.48
CA ASN A 233 -12.99 -26.20 0.42
C ASN A 233 -12.33 -25.90 -0.94
N ARG A 234 -12.88 -24.97 -1.73
CA ARG A 234 -12.40 -24.61 -3.09
C ARG A 234 -12.57 -23.12 -3.33
N GLY A 235 -11.82 -22.56 -4.28
CA GLY A 235 -11.85 -21.12 -4.58
C GLY A 235 -11.54 -20.25 -3.34
N TYR A 236 -10.62 -20.70 -2.49
CA TYR A 236 -10.18 -20.05 -1.25
C TYR A 236 -11.29 -19.58 -0.29
N ARG A 237 -12.47 -20.23 -0.28
CA ARG A 237 -13.59 -19.94 0.63
C ARG A 237 -13.38 -20.46 2.07
N TYR A 238 -12.12 -20.51 2.50
CA TYR A 238 -11.64 -21.03 3.77
C TYR A 238 -10.42 -20.23 4.24
N GLY A 239 -10.15 -20.24 5.54
CA GLY A 239 -8.94 -19.63 6.12
C GLY A 239 -7.82 -20.65 6.32
N TYR A 240 -6.59 -20.16 6.49
CA TYR A 240 -5.39 -21.00 6.67
C TYR A 240 -5.05 -21.27 8.15
N GLY A 241 -5.83 -20.70 9.08
CA GLY A 241 -5.69 -20.88 10.52
C GLY A 241 -6.31 -19.73 11.32
N GLY A 242 -6.00 -19.68 12.61
CA GLY A 242 -6.37 -18.58 13.50
C GLY A 242 -7.88 -18.35 13.64
N ASN A 243 -8.30 -17.10 13.55
CA ASN A 243 -9.69 -16.61 13.67
C ASN A 243 -10.57 -16.91 12.43
N GLY A 244 -9.97 -17.39 11.34
CA GLY A 244 -10.65 -17.68 10.09
C GLY A 244 -10.67 -16.48 9.14
N GLY A 245 -9.89 -16.58 8.06
CA GLY A 245 -9.75 -15.57 7.02
C GLY A 245 -8.55 -15.90 6.14
N ASN A 246 -8.40 -15.19 5.02
CA ASN A 246 -7.18 -15.19 4.22
C ASN A 246 -6.98 -13.84 3.52
N ALA A 247 -5.74 -13.38 3.42
CA ALA A 247 -5.38 -12.17 2.67
C ALA A 247 -5.49 -12.36 1.14
N PHE A 248 -5.42 -13.61 0.65
CA PHE A 248 -5.35 -13.90 -0.78
C PHE A 248 -6.57 -13.40 -1.56
N TRP A 249 -7.76 -13.46 -0.96
CA TRP A 249 -9.01 -12.94 -1.53
C TRP A 249 -8.89 -11.46 -1.94
N GLU A 250 -8.31 -10.65 -1.07
CA GLU A 250 -8.29 -9.19 -1.11
C GLU A 250 -7.15 -8.66 -1.99
N GLN A 251 -5.93 -9.16 -1.76
CA GLN A 251 -4.77 -8.80 -2.60
C GLN A 251 -4.95 -9.28 -4.05
N CYS A 252 -5.65 -10.40 -4.29
CA CYS A 252 -5.94 -10.85 -5.65
C CYS A 252 -6.94 -9.92 -6.34
N ALA A 253 -7.96 -9.41 -5.63
CA ALA A 253 -8.90 -8.45 -6.21
C ALA A 253 -8.22 -7.10 -6.51
N GLN A 254 -7.24 -6.68 -5.68
CA GLN A 254 -6.38 -5.54 -6.02
C GLN A 254 -5.47 -5.82 -7.23
N TRP A 255 -4.90 -7.02 -7.33
CA TRP A 255 -4.14 -7.37 -8.53
C TRP A 255 -5.01 -7.34 -9.80
N GLN A 256 -6.25 -7.85 -9.71
CA GLN A 256 -7.24 -7.81 -10.80
C GLN A 256 -7.63 -6.37 -11.16
N SER A 257 -7.84 -5.48 -10.18
CA SER A 257 -8.16 -4.06 -10.44
C SER A 257 -7.01 -3.32 -11.11
N PHE A 258 -5.77 -3.57 -10.69
CA PHE A 258 -4.58 -2.94 -11.27
C PHE A 258 -4.21 -3.47 -12.67
N GLN A 259 -4.80 -4.57 -13.16
CA GLN A 259 -4.72 -4.88 -14.59
C GLN A 259 -5.47 -3.84 -15.45
N SER A 260 -6.45 -3.14 -14.87
CA SER A 260 -7.17 -2.03 -15.50
C SER A 260 -6.55 -0.66 -15.17
N TYR A 261 -5.96 -0.53 -13.98
CA TYR A 261 -5.39 0.72 -13.43
C TYR A 261 -3.93 0.52 -12.97
N PRO A 262 -2.98 0.24 -13.89
CA PRO A 262 -1.66 -0.31 -13.53
C PRO A 262 -0.73 0.67 -12.81
N MET A 263 -1.01 1.97 -12.83
CA MET A 263 -0.26 2.96 -12.03
C MET A 263 -0.66 2.92 -10.54
N GLU A 264 -1.91 2.56 -10.23
CA GLU A 264 -2.41 2.54 -8.85
C GLU A 264 -1.81 1.39 -8.01
N ALA A 265 -1.16 0.42 -8.65
CA ALA A 265 -0.28 -0.53 -7.96
C ALA A 265 0.84 0.17 -7.18
N PHE A 266 1.29 1.35 -7.62
CA PHE A 266 2.31 2.14 -6.93
C PHE A 266 1.74 3.39 -6.25
N THR A 267 0.72 4.03 -6.83
CA THR A 267 0.18 5.29 -6.31
C THR A 267 -0.98 5.14 -5.32
N SER A 268 -1.48 3.92 -5.05
CA SER A 268 -2.47 3.69 -4.00
C SER A 268 -1.84 3.52 -2.62
N TYR A 269 -2.61 3.79 -1.56
CA TYR A 269 -2.19 3.58 -0.16
C TYR A 269 -1.64 2.17 0.13
N ASN A 270 -2.08 1.16 -0.63
CA ASN A 270 -1.62 -0.22 -0.47
C ASN A 270 -0.11 -0.38 -0.78
N TYR A 271 0.49 0.51 -1.58
CA TYR A 271 1.93 0.51 -1.81
C TYR A 271 2.70 0.78 -0.50
N SER A 272 2.30 1.80 0.26
CA SER A 272 2.86 2.09 1.60
C SER A 272 2.67 0.91 2.55
N VAL A 273 1.48 0.29 2.56
CA VAL A 273 1.21 -0.91 3.38
C VAL A 273 2.16 -2.07 3.01
N HIS A 274 2.50 -2.24 1.73
CA HIS A 274 3.52 -3.22 1.33
C HIS A 274 4.91 -2.82 1.86
N MET A 275 5.35 -1.56 1.69
CA MET A 275 6.65 -1.07 2.18
C MET A 275 6.83 -1.22 3.70
N ASP A 276 5.76 -1.14 4.48
CA ASP A 276 5.79 -1.37 5.92
C ASP A 276 5.92 -2.85 6.31
N ASN A 277 5.48 -3.77 5.44
CA ASN A 277 5.23 -5.16 5.79
C ASN A 277 5.92 -6.23 4.92
N TYR A 278 6.59 -5.89 3.82
CA TYR A 278 7.14 -6.83 2.83
C TYR A 278 8.09 -7.92 3.39
N HIS A 279 8.63 -7.69 4.60
CA HIS A 279 9.43 -8.67 5.34
C HIS A 279 8.59 -9.76 6.04
N ARG A 280 7.26 -9.65 6.05
CA ARG A 280 6.30 -10.63 6.62
C ARG A 280 5.84 -11.65 5.58
N HIS A 281 5.00 -12.59 6.00
CA HIS A 281 4.45 -13.62 5.11
C HIS A 281 3.60 -13.04 3.97
N PHE A 282 3.59 -13.73 2.82
CA PHE A 282 2.83 -13.35 1.62
C PHE A 282 1.33 -13.25 1.85
N CYS A 283 0.82 -14.02 2.82
CA CYS A 283 -0.59 -14.04 3.25
C CYS A 283 -0.83 -13.35 4.60
N HIS A 284 0.12 -12.58 5.14
CA HIS A 284 0.01 -11.93 6.44
C HIS A 284 -1.14 -10.90 6.44
N GLU A 285 -1.95 -10.88 7.49
CA GLU A 285 -3.17 -10.06 7.65
C GLU A 285 -2.92 -8.56 7.42
N TRP A 286 -1.84 -8.01 7.98
CA TRP A 286 -1.45 -6.61 7.77
C TRP A 286 -1.08 -6.24 6.32
N GLN A 287 -0.93 -7.22 5.42
CA GLN A 287 -0.81 -7.00 3.97
C GLN A 287 -2.08 -7.37 3.18
N ARG A 288 -3.24 -7.51 3.83
CA ARG A 288 -4.55 -7.89 3.25
C ARG A 288 -4.75 -7.45 1.79
N TYR A 289 -4.54 -6.17 1.51
CA TYR A 289 -4.74 -5.56 0.18
C TYR A 289 -3.44 -5.31 -0.61
N ALA A 290 -2.27 -5.56 -0.03
CA ALA A 290 -0.99 -4.99 -0.44
C ALA A 290 0.02 -5.98 -1.05
N SER A 291 -0.13 -7.28 -0.79
CA SER A 291 0.83 -8.32 -1.21
C SER A 291 0.50 -8.90 -2.61
N TYR A 292 0.17 -8.02 -3.57
CA TYR A 292 -0.11 -8.42 -4.97
C TYR A 292 1.15 -8.60 -5.84
N TRP A 293 2.33 -8.20 -5.39
CA TRP A 293 3.56 -8.17 -6.19
C TRP A 293 4.00 -9.52 -6.75
N LEU A 294 3.88 -10.60 -5.97
CA LEU A 294 4.20 -11.95 -6.42
C LEU A 294 3.28 -12.43 -7.56
N HIS A 295 2.07 -11.87 -7.68
CA HIS A 295 1.15 -12.21 -8.77
C HIS A 295 1.69 -11.74 -10.12
N TYR A 296 2.28 -10.54 -10.18
CA TYR A 296 2.92 -10.03 -11.40
C TYR A 296 4.09 -10.91 -11.84
N TYR A 297 4.96 -11.28 -10.90
CA TYR A 297 6.10 -12.16 -11.18
C TYR A 297 5.64 -13.56 -11.65
N TRP A 298 4.67 -14.19 -10.97
CA TRP A 298 4.12 -15.47 -11.43
C TRP A 298 3.44 -15.35 -12.80
N ALA A 299 2.70 -14.27 -13.05
CA ALA A 299 2.03 -14.03 -14.33
C ALA A 299 3.02 -13.86 -15.49
N GLU A 300 4.17 -13.23 -15.26
CA GLU A 300 5.27 -13.20 -16.23
C GLU A 300 5.89 -14.60 -16.42
N LYS A 301 6.17 -15.32 -15.32
CA LYS A 301 6.89 -16.60 -15.33
C LYS A 301 6.06 -17.82 -15.77
N ARG A 302 4.73 -17.71 -15.78
CA ARG A 302 3.79 -18.81 -16.07
C ARG A 302 2.64 -18.45 -17.02
N GLY A 303 2.46 -17.17 -17.36
CA GLY A 303 1.33 -16.66 -18.13
C GLY A 303 0.27 -15.99 -17.25
N LEU A 304 -0.41 -14.98 -17.81
CA LEU A 304 -1.41 -14.14 -17.10
C LEU A 304 -2.55 -14.95 -16.44
N ASP A 305 -2.87 -16.14 -16.96
CA ASP A 305 -3.94 -16.99 -16.44
C ASP A 305 -3.56 -17.83 -15.22
N VAL A 306 -2.30 -17.78 -14.76
CA VAL A 306 -1.80 -18.57 -13.62
C VAL A 306 -2.56 -18.24 -12.33
N ILE A 307 -2.92 -16.99 -12.10
CA ILE A 307 -3.67 -16.58 -10.90
C ILE A 307 -5.08 -17.15 -10.94
N GLY A 308 -5.81 -16.97 -12.05
CA GLY A 308 -7.11 -17.63 -12.22
C GLY A 308 -7.00 -19.15 -12.10
N LYS A 309 -5.89 -19.76 -12.53
CA LYS A 309 -5.63 -21.20 -12.36
C LYS A 309 -5.48 -21.58 -10.89
N LEU A 310 -4.80 -20.79 -10.05
CA LEU A 310 -4.74 -21.02 -8.60
C LEU A 310 -6.16 -21.09 -8.00
N TRP A 311 -7.02 -20.12 -8.32
CA TRP A 311 -8.41 -20.10 -7.82
C TRP A 311 -9.24 -21.30 -8.25
N ARG A 312 -9.11 -21.76 -9.50
CA ARG A 312 -9.85 -22.94 -10.01
C ARG A 312 -9.30 -24.25 -9.41
N GLU A 313 -8.00 -24.34 -9.18
CA GLU A 313 -7.31 -25.58 -8.82
C GLU A 313 -7.09 -25.78 -7.31
N CYS A 314 -7.23 -24.77 -6.45
CA CYS A 314 -6.92 -24.87 -5.02
C CYS A 314 -7.81 -25.86 -4.25
N GLU A 315 -7.24 -26.56 -3.28
CA GLU A 315 -7.92 -27.60 -2.49
C GLU A 315 -7.69 -27.36 -0.99
N GLY A 316 -8.75 -27.07 -0.24
CA GLY A 316 -8.66 -26.80 1.19
C GLY A 316 -8.04 -27.96 1.97
N PRO A 317 -7.08 -27.71 2.89
CA PRO A 317 -6.76 -26.40 3.48
C PRO A 317 -5.60 -25.63 2.82
N GLU A 318 -5.18 -25.96 1.59
CA GLU A 318 -4.02 -25.33 0.94
C GLU A 318 -4.15 -23.80 0.81
N ASP A 319 -3.06 -23.11 1.15
CA ASP A 319 -2.89 -21.69 0.83
C ASP A 319 -2.43 -21.49 -0.64
N PRO A 320 -2.25 -20.25 -1.13
CA PRO A 320 -1.91 -20.00 -2.53
C PRO A 320 -0.49 -20.43 -2.88
N ILE A 321 0.46 -20.45 -1.93
CA ILE A 321 1.83 -20.96 -2.15
C ILE A 321 1.77 -22.49 -2.25
N GLU A 322 1.03 -23.16 -1.36
CA GLU A 322 0.86 -24.62 -1.41
C GLU A 322 0.16 -25.07 -2.68
N THR A 323 -0.91 -24.36 -3.08
CA THR A 323 -1.59 -24.58 -4.36
C THR A 323 -0.60 -24.40 -5.51
N TYR A 324 0.15 -23.30 -5.54
CA TYR A 324 1.13 -23.00 -6.58
C TYR A 324 2.21 -24.08 -6.68
N MET A 325 2.74 -24.54 -5.53
CA MET A 325 3.69 -25.64 -5.46
C MET A 325 3.11 -26.93 -6.06
N ARG A 326 1.90 -27.33 -5.65
CA ARG A 326 1.24 -28.54 -6.15
C ARG A 326 1.01 -28.49 -7.66
N ILE A 327 0.43 -27.41 -8.19
CA ILE A 327 0.07 -27.35 -9.62
C ILE A 327 1.28 -27.16 -10.56
N ASN A 328 2.43 -26.73 -10.03
CA ASN A 328 3.69 -26.61 -10.76
C ASN A 328 4.69 -27.75 -10.46
N GLY A 329 4.39 -28.64 -9.51
CA GLY A 329 5.26 -29.75 -9.12
C GLY A 329 6.54 -29.33 -8.40
N LEU A 330 6.49 -28.25 -7.62
CA LEU A 330 7.64 -27.71 -6.87
C LEU A 330 7.73 -28.31 -5.47
N ASP A 331 8.95 -28.66 -5.03
CA ASP A 331 9.24 -28.86 -3.60
C ASP A 331 9.49 -27.53 -2.88
N VAL A 332 9.56 -27.55 -1.54
CA VAL A 332 9.76 -26.35 -0.72
C VAL A 332 11.08 -25.64 -1.04
N SER A 333 12.15 -26.37 -1.40
CA SER A 333 13.41 -25.74 -1.79
C SER A 333 13.26 -25.02 -3.13
N GLN A 334 12.60 -25.62 -4.10
CA GLN A 334 12.34 -25.01 -5.41
C GLN A 334 11.41 -23.79 -5.30
N MET A 335 10.42 -23.85 -4.41
CA MET A 335 9.56 -22.68 -4.12
C MET A 335 10.36 -21.54 -3.49
N ASN A 336 11.18 -21.83 -2.48
CA ASN A 336 12.06 -20.84 -1.85
C ASN A 336 13.07 -20.23 -2.84
N ASP A 337 13.62 -21.05 -3.76
CA ASP A 337 14.51 -20.61 -4.82
C ASP A 337 13.78 -19.66 -5.80
N GLU A 338 12.52 -19.95 -6.14
CA GLU A 338 11.69 -19.09 -7.00
C GLU A 338 11.18 -17.82 -6.30
N LEU A 339 10.89 -17.87 -4.99
CA LEU A 339 10.56 -16.69 -4.20
C LEU A 339 11.75 -15.72 -4.14
N TYR A 340 12.96 -16.22 -3.89
CA TYR A 340 14.16 -15.38 -3.92
C TYR A 340 14.36 -14.71 -5.29
N ASP A 341 14.21 -15.47 -6.39
CA ASP A 341 14.30 -14.93 -7.75
C ASP A 341 13.26 -13.81 -7.97
N ALA A 342 12.02 -13.99 -7.49
CA ALA A 342 11.00 -12.93 -7.51
C ALA A 342 11.45 -11.67 -6.74
N TYR A 343 11.92 -11.83 -5.50
CA TYR A 343 12.34 -10.69 -4.68
C TYR A 343 13.54 -9.95 -5.27
N ALA A 344 14.51 -10.67 -5.86
CA ALA A 344 15.66 -10.07 -6.53
C ALA A 344 15.23 -9.17 -7.70
N HIS A 345 14.25 -9.58 -8.50
CA HIS A 345 13.66 -8.74 -9.55
C HIS A 345 12.89 -7.55 -8.96
N LEU A 346 12.08 -7.79 -7.92
CA LEU A 346 11.26 -6.75 -7.27
C LEU A 346 12.08 -5.61 -6.63
N VAL A 347 13.34 -5.82 -6.21
CA VAL A 347 14.27 -4.73 -5.76
C VAL A 347 14.26 -3.51 -6.68
N THR A 348 14.11 -3.75 -7.98
CA THR A 348 14.10 -2.71 -9.02
C THR A 348 12.84 -2.79 -9.90
N TRP A 349 11.79 -3.44 -9.39
CA TRP A 349 10.53 -3.69 -10.09
C TRP A 349 10.73 -4.33 -11.49
N ASP A 350 11.72 -5.21 -11.62
CA ASP A 350 12.14 -5.78 -12.91
C ASP A 350 11.24 -6.93 -13.39
N VAL A 351 9.96 -6.61 -13.58
CA VAL A 351 8.91 -7.48 -14.15
C VAL A 351 8.20 -6.65 -15.20
N GLU A 352 8.10 -7.12 -16.44
CA GLU A 352 7.71 -6.35 -17.64
C GLU A 352 6.44 -5.50 -17.42
N ALA A 353 5.41 -6.10 -16.82
CA ALA A 353 4.11 -5.48 -16.59
C ALA A 353 4.13 -4.27 -15.64
N ILE A 354 5.14 -4.17 -14.76
CA ILE A 354 5.25 -3.10 -13.74
C ILE A 354 6.53 -2.28 -13.86
N ARG A 355 7.53 -2.72 -14.63
CA ARG A 355 8.85 -2.08 -14.75
C ARG A 355 8.79 -0.59 -15.08
N SER A 356 7.92 -0.20 -15.99
CA SER A 356 7.80 1.21 -16.42
C SER A 356 7.04 2.09 -15.41
N ASN A 357 6.21 1.50 -14.54
CA ASN A 357 5.47 2.25 -13.52
C ASN A 357 6.28 2.34 -12.22
N GLY A 358 7.09 1.31 -11.92
CA GLY A 358 7.94 1.25 -10.74
C GLY A 358 9.28 1.98 -10.84
N SER A 359 9.63 2.59 -11.97
CA SER A 359 10.95 3.22 -12.17
C SER A 359 11.31 4.25 -11.09
N ASP A 360 10.30 5.02 -10.68
CA ASP A 360 10.45 6.15 -9.77
C ASP A 360 10.40 5.71 -8.30
N PHE A 361 10.08 4.43 -8.08
CA PHE A 361 9.94 3.74 -6.79
C PHE A 361 11.16 2.82 -6.49
N ILE A 362 12.24 2.91 -7.28
CA ILE A 362 13.45 2.10 -7.10
C ILE A 362 14.30 2.66 -5.95
N GLY A 363 14.10 2.10 -4.76
CA GLY A 363 14.87 2.43 -3.55
C GLY A 363 14.01 2.47 -2.28
N ASP A 364 12.68 2.44 -2.42
CA ASP A 364 11.72 2.66 -1.33
C ASP A 364 11.72 1.58 -0.24
N TYR A 365 12.25 0.39 -0.54
CA TYR A 365 12.30 -0.72 0.40
C TYR A 365 13.09 -0.36 1.68
N SER A 366 12.36 -0.08 2.75
CA SER A 366 12.91 0.30 4.04
C SER A 366 13.54 -0.89 4.77
N TYR A 367 14.81 -0.76 5.17
CA TYR A 367 15.59 -1.77 5.88
C TYR A 367 15.96 -1.27 7.28
N LYS A 368 16.28 -2.19 8.20
CA LYS A 368 16.87 -1.82 9.49
C LYS A 368 17.78 -2.90 10.04
N LEU A 369 19.00 -2.50 10.34
CA LEU A 369 20.02 -3.34 10.97
C LEU A 369 20.65 -2.55 12.13
N TYR A 370 21.17 -3.26 13.12
CA TYR A 370 21.89 -2.71 14.28
C TYR A 370 23.34 -3.15 14.21
N GLN A 371 24.28 -2.21 14.26
CA GLN A 371 25.70 -2.51 14.36
C GLN A 371 26.03 -3.08 15.74
N LEU A 372 26.97 -4.00 15.81
CA LEU A 372 27.42 -4.67 17.02
C LEU A 372 28.88 -4.31 17.36
N GLU A 373 29.32 -4.64 18.57
CA GLU A 373 30.69 -4.40 19.04
C GLU A 373 31.78 -5.04 18.15
N ASP A 374 31.45 -6.10 17.41
CA ASP A 374 32.35 -6.78 16.46
C ASP A 374 32.35 -6.15 15.06
N GLY A 375 31.63 -5.04 14.86
CA GLY A 375 31.47 -4.35 13.58
C GLY A 375 30.45 -4.99 12.64
N SER A 376 29.92 -6.18 12.94
CA SER A 376 28.85 -6.80 12.15
C SER A 376 27.49 -6.14 12.41
N TYR A 377 26.57 -6.31 11.47
CA TYR A 377 25.20 -5.82 11.55
C TYR A 377 24.24 -6.98 11.79
N GLN A 378 23.33 -6.82 12.75
CA GLN A 378 22.24 -7.77 13.04
C GLN A 378 20.90 -7.17 12.63
N VAL A 379 20.03 -7.96 12.00
CA VAL A 379 18.71 -7.48 11.53
C VAL A 379 17.80 -7.03 12.67
N ALA A 380 17.09 -5.91 12.52
CA ALA A 380 16.12 -5.47 13.52
C ALA A 380 14.94 -6.45 13.62
N TYR A 381 14.33 -6.58 14.81
CA TYR A 381 13.09 -7.35 14.98
C TYR A 381 12.01 -6.92 13.98
N SER A 382 11.75 -5.60 13.88
CA SER A 382 10.70 -5.01 13.05
C SER A 382 10.94 -5.04 11.54
N LYS A 383 12.08 -5.60 11.11
CA LYS A 383 12.42 -5.90 9.71
C LYS A 383 13.05 -7.30 9.59
N CYS A 384 12.74 -8.23 10.49
CA CYS A 384 13.25 -9.60 10.42
C CYS A 384 12.41 -10.39 9.39
N PRO A 385 13.00 -11.00 8.34
CA PRO A 385 12.23 -11.73 7.35
C PRO A 385 11.50 -12.92 7.97
N GLY A 386 10.18 -13.00 7.78
CA GLY A 386 9.38 -14.18 8.07
C GLY A 386 9.39 -15.19 6.94
N THR A 387 8.60 -16.26 7.07
CA THR A 387 8.41 -17.24 5.97
C THR A 387 7.86 -16.50 4.75
N THR A 388 8.45 -16.69 3.56
CA THR A 388 8.17 -15.89 2.34
C THR A 388 8.33 -14.37 2.48
N GLY A 389 9.01 -13.89 3.52
CA GLY A 389 9.37 -12.49 3.68
C GLY A 389 10.79 -12.22 3.18
N PHE A 390 11.11 -10.97 2.87
CA PHE A 390 12.45 -10.58 2.44
C PHE A 390 12.90 -9.21 2.97
N ASN A 391 14.19 -8.94 2.84
CA ASN A 391 14.85 -7.67 3.10
C ASN A 391 15.68 -7.26 1.89
N VAL A 392 15.71 -5.95 1.63
CA VAL A 392 16.53 -5.32 0.59
C VAL A 392 17.51 -4.38 1.28
N ILE A 393 18.79 -4.76 1.32
CA ILE A 393 19.83 -3.98 2.03
C ILE A 393 20.63 -3.18 0.98
N PRO A 394 20.44 -1.85 0.85
CA PRO A 394 21.24 -1.04 -0.05
C PRO A 394 22.67 -0.92 0.46
N LEU A 395 23.62 -0.98 -0.47
CA LEU A 395 25.04 -0.89 -0.22
C LEU A 395 25.63 0.31 -0.99
N ASN A 396 26.78 0.79 -0.53
CA ASN A 396 27.62 1.67 -1.34
C ASN A 396 28.01 0.98 -2.66
N VAL A 397 28.37 1.76 -3.67
CA VAL A 397 28.85 1.26 -4.97
C VAL A 397 30.34 1.56 -5.12
N PRO A 398 31.23 0.58 -4.96
CA PRO A 398 32.66 0.73 -5.22
C PRO A 398 32.99 0.86 -6.71
N ASP A 399 34.28 1.14 -7.01
CA ASP A 399 34.80 1.14 -8.38
C ASP A 399 34.48 -0.17 -9.12
N ALA A 400 34.13 -0.05 -10.41
CA ALA A 400 33.87 -1.20 -11.28
C ALA A 400 35.06 -2.18 -11.32
N GLY A 401 34.78 -3.47 -11.23
CA GLY A 401 35.79 -4.54 -11.11
C GLY A 401 36.26 -4.79 -9.67
N SER A 402 35.86 -4.00 -8.69
CA SER A 402 36.05 -4.33 -7.27
C SER A 402 35.27 -5.59 -6.91
N VAL A 403 35.87 -6.46 -6.09
CA VAL A 403 35.17 -7.60 -5.49
C VAL A 403 34.68 -7.18 -4.11
N VAL A 404 33.36 -7.09 -3.94
CA VAL A 404 32.72 -6.93 -2.64
C VAL A 404 32.46 -8.30 -2.02
N THR A 405 32.44 -8.36 -0.69
CA THR A 405 32.09 -9.59 0.04
C THR A 405 31.09 -9.30 1.14
N THR A 406 30.06 -10.13 1.27
CA THR A 406 29.16 -10.17 2.43
C THR A 406 29.37 -11.49 3.18
N SER A 407 29.92 -11.41 4.38
CA SER A 407 29.95 -12.52 5.35
C SER A 407 28.54 -12.65 5.96
N PHE A 408 27.76 -13.60 5.47
CA PHE A 408 26.41 -13.89 5.96
C PHE A 408 26.43 -14.95 7.07
N ARG A 409 25.58 -14.75 8.08
CA ARG A 409 25.34 -15.76 9.12
C ARG A 409 23.88 -15.72 9.61
N GLY A 410 23.12 -16.76 9.28
CA GLY A 410 21.82 -17.02 9.88
C GLY A 410 21.92 -17.23 11.39
N LEU A 411 20.98 -16.64 12.13
CA LEU A 411 20.83 -16.80 13.57
C LEU A 411 19.72 -17.82 13.86
N THR A 412 19.83 -18.47 15.02
CA THR A 412 18.81 -19.38 15.52
C THR A 412 17.51 -18.60 15.83
N PRO A 413 16.32 -19.03 15.38
CA PRO A 413 15.05 -18.45 15.85
C PRO A 413 14.98 -18.44 17.39
N GLY A 414 14.42 -17.39 17.99
CA GLY A 414 14.49 -17.17 19.44
C GLY A 414 15.81 -16.55 19.94
N SER A 415 16.79 -16.24 19.08
CA SER A 415 18.03 -15.55 19.48
C SER A 415 17.75 -14.18 20.11
N ALA A 416 18.67 -13.71 20.95
CA ALA A 416 18.60 -12.36 21.51
C ALA A 416 18.73 -11.29 20.40
N LEU A 417 18.03 -10.17 20.57
CA LEU A 417 18.17 -8.99 19.71
C LEU A 417 19.50 -8.27 19.95
N ALA A 418 19.83 -7.32 19.06
CA ALA A 418 20.90 -6.36 19.32
C ALA A 418 20.56 -5.49 20.55
N ALA A 419 21.57 -4.96 21.23
CA ALA A 419 21.37 -4.22 22.49
C ALA A 419 20.48 -2.97 22.32
N ASP A 420 20.61 -2.29 21.18
CA ASP A 420 19.89 -1.07 20.83
C ASP A 420 18.57 -1.32 20.06
N ASP A 421 18.20 -2.60 19.85
CA ASP A 421 16.92 -2.96 19.26
C ASP A 421 15.81 -2.78 20.33
N PRO A 422 14.82 -1.89 20.11
CA PRO A 422 13.71 -1.73 21.05
C PRO A 422 12.84 -2.98 21.12
N GLY A 423 12.91 -3.87 20.12
CA GLY A 423 12.13 -5.10 20.03
C GLY A 423 10.63 -4.83 20.05
N SER A 424 10.18 -3.73 19.44
CA SER A 424 8.78 -3.33 19.44
C SER A 424 7.97 -4.13 18.41
N TYR A 425 6.81 -4.61 18.81
CA TYR A 425 5.88 -5.41 17.99
C TYR A 425 4.43 -5.11 18.38
N THR A 426 3.45 -5.62 17.62
CA THR A 426 2.02 -5.46 17.93
C THR A 426 1.29 -6.79 18.01
N ASP A 427 0.66 -7.08 19.15
CA ASP A 427 -0.29 -8.20 19.32
C ASP A 427 -1.66 -7.62 19.71
N GLU A 428 -2.74 -8.05 19.05
CA GLU A 428 -4.12 -7.63 19.35
C GLU A 428 -4.26 -6.09 19.53
N GLU A 429 -3.76 -5.30 18.56
CA GLU A 429 -3.71 -3.82 18.57
C GLU A 429 -2.87 -3.17 19.69
N LYS A 430 -2.11 -3.96 20.48
CA LYS A 430 -1.30 -3.46 21.60
C LYS A 430 0.18 -3.45 21.23
N VAL A 431 0.82 -2.29 21.34
CA VAL A 431 2.28 -2.17 21.20
C VAL A 431 2.97 -2.81 22.40
N MET A 432 3.81 -3.80 22.14
CA MET A 432 4.53 -4.62 23.10
C MET A 432 6.05 -4.56 22.82
N THR A 433 6.86 -5.14 23.73
CA THR A 433 8.32 -5.23 23.53
C THR A 433 8.88 -6.61 23.89
N THR A 434 9.91 -7.04 23.16
CA THR A 434 10.68 -8.28 23.38
C THR A 434 12.18 -7.99 23.39
N ARG A 435 12.99 -8.97 23.84
CA ARG A 435 14.46 -8.96 23.72
C ARG A 435 15.01 -10.17 22.97
N ASN A 436 14.12 -10.93 22.33
CA ASN A 436 14.42 -12.07 21.48
C ASN A 436 13.56 -11.98 20.20
N TYR A 437 14.06 -12.51 19.09
CA TYR A 437 13.23 -12.83 17.93
C TYR A 437 12.18 -13.88 18.31
N ASN A 438 11.15 -14.03 17.49
CA ASN A 438 10.14 -15.07 17.67
C ASN A 438 10.77 -16.46 17.65
N SER A 439 10.19 -17.38 18.42
CA SER A 439 10.69 -18.75 18.56
C SER A 439 10.00 -19.68 17.57
N SER A 440 10.75 -20.18 16.58
CA SER A 440 10.28 -21.20 15.63
C SER A 440 11.05 -22.52 15.79
N SER A 441 10.66 -23.54 15.04
CA SER A 441 11.37 -24.82 14.98
C SER A 441 12.78 -24.65 14.41
N LEU A 442 13.78 -24.91 15.25
CA LEU A 442 15.19 -24.72 14.92
C LEU A 442 15.66 -25.60 13.74
N THR A 443 14.92 -26.66 13.42
CA THR A 443 15.21 -27.54 12.27
C THR A 443 14.62 -27.06 10.96
N ARG A 444 13.77 -26.02 10.97
CA ARG A 444 13.16 -25.43 9.76
C ARG A 444 13.97 -24.25 9.20
N ALA A 445 14.79 -23.59 10.01
CA ALA A 445 15.41 -22.32 9.64
C ALA A 445 16.28 -22.43 8.36
N GLY A 446 16.08 -21.47 7.45
CA GLY A 446 16.78 -21.40 6.18
C GLY A 446 16.60 -20.03 5.53
N TRP A 447 17.53 -19.69 4.63
CA TRP A 447 17.59 -18.38 3.98
C TRP A 447 17.89 -18.54 2.49
N ARG A 448 17.57 -17.51 1.70
CA ARG A 448 18.21 -17.25 0.41
C ARG A 448 18.75 -15.84 0.39
N TYR A 449 19.90 -15.64 -0.24
CA TYR A 449 20.54 -14.34 -0.28
C TYR A 449 21.54 -14.21 -1.42
N GLY A 450 21.84 -12.97 -1.80
CA GLY A 450 22.72 -12.64 -2.92
C GLY A 450 22.57 -11.17 -3.34
N TYR A 451 23.34 -10.77 -4.34
CA TYR A 451 23.41 -9.37 -4.78
C TYR A 451 22.47 -9.04 -5.93
N VAL A 452 22.02 -7.77 -5.96
CA VAL A 452 21.35 -7.16 -7.11
C VAL A 452 22.06 -5.85 -7.43
N ALA A 453 22.42 -5.63 -8.68
CA ALA A 453 22.97 -4.36 -9.16
C ALA A 453 22.10 -3.79 -10.29
N LEU A 454 21.84 -2.48 -10.24
CA LEU A 454 21.21 -1.70 -11.31
C LEU A 454 22.28 -0.87 -12.00
N LEU A 455 22.35 -0.94 -13.32
CA LEU A 455 23.32 -0.18 -14.12
C LEU A 455 22.74 1.16 -14.60
N ASN A 456 23.63 2.07 -15.04
CA ASN A 456 23.28 3.39 -15.54
C ASN A 456 22.37 3.38 -16.80
N ASP A 457 22.36 2.29 -17.57
CA ASP A 457 21.48 2.10 -18.72
C ASP A 457 20.10 1.47 -18.37
N GLY A 458 19.87 1.19 -17.08
CA GLY A 458 18.65 0.55 -16.58
C GLY A 458 18.67 -0.98 -16.63
N THR A 459 19.75 -1.62 -17.11
CA THR A 459 19.89 -3.09 -17.02
C THR A 459 20.23 -3.55 -15.60
N ARG A 460 19.92 -4.81 -15.28
CA ARG A 460 20.19 -5.43 -13.97
C ARG A 460 21.23 -6.53 -14.09
N VAL A 461 22.01 -6.71 -13.04
CA VAL A 461 22.91 -7.86 -12.85
C VAL A 461 22.57 -8.52 -11.52
N TYR A 462 22.22 -9.80 -11.58
CA TYR A 462 21.91 -10.63 -10.42
C TYR A 462 23.13 -11.48 -10.04
N GLY A 463 23.51 -11.45 -8.77
CA GLY A 463 24.54 -12.34 -8.21
C GLY A 463 24.00 -13.74 -7.95
N ASP A 464 24.90 -14.71 -7.72
CA ASP A 464 24.52 -16.08 -7.41
C ASP A 464 23.68 -16.17 -6.13
N MET A 465 22.55 -16.89 -6.21
CA MET A 465 21.70 -17.18 -5.05
C MET A 465 22.39 -18.20 -4.13
N ASN A 466 22.59 -17.79 -2.88
CA ASN A 466 23.17 -18.61 -1.82
C ASN A 466 22.09 -19.13 -0.85
N LYS A 467 22.39 -20.24 -0.16
CA LYS A 467 21.44 -20.95 0.73
C LYS A 467 22.04 -21.55 2.00
N SER A 468 23.33 -21.35 2.24
CA SER A 468 24.02 -21.87 3.44
C SER A 468 23.58 -21.09 4.67
N THR A 469 23.64 -21.70 5.86
CA THR A 469 23.38 -20.98 7.11
C THR A 469 24.50 -20.00 7.47
N SER A 470 25.68 -20.13 6.87
CA SER A 470 26.72 -19.11 6.82
C SER A 470 27.56 -19.27 5.56
N ALA A 471 27.96 -18.16 4.95
CA ALA A 471 28.81 -18.12 3.77
C ALA A 471 29.45 -16.73 3.61
N ASP A 472 30.65 -16.67 3.04
CA ASP A 472 31.20 -15.46 2.46
C ASP A 472 30.73 -15.40 1.00
N VAL A 473 29.92 -14.41 0.64
CA VAL A 473 29.37 -14.23 -0.71
C VAL A 473 30.15 -13.12 -1.40
N GLU A 474 30.82 -13.45 -2.50
CA GLU A 474 31.56 -12.49 -3.33
C GLU A 474 30.70 -12.01 -4.51
N PHE A 475 30.87 -10.75 -4.91
CA PHE A 475 30.32 -10.20 -6.14
C PHE A 475 31.29 -9.20 -6.76
N THR A 476 31.49 -9.27 -8.07
CA THR A 476 32.33 -8.31 -8.81
C THR A 476 31.45 -7.17 -9.30
N VAL A 477 31.74 -5.94 -8.89
CA VAL A 477 30.94 -4.76 -9.26
C VAL A 477 30.99 -4.56 -10.79
N PRO A 478 29.85 -4.59 -11.49
CA PRO A 478 29.82 -4.43 -12.95
C PRO A 478 30.16 -3.00 -13.39
N GLU A 479 30.62 -2.86 -14.65
CA GLU A 479 30.83 -1.55 -15.26
C GLU A 479 29.51 -0.76 -15.32
N GLY A 480 29.55 0.51 -14.94
CA GLY A 480 28.37 1.37 -14.93
C GLY A 480 27.34 1.02 -13.85
N CYS A 481 27.70 0.29 -12.79
CA CYS A 481 26.85 0.09 -11.63
C CYS A 481 26.41 1.44 -11.02
N LYS A 482 25.09 1.62 -10.84
CA LYS A 482 24.46 2.82 -10.30
C LYS A 482 23.94 2.62 -8.87
N LYS A 483 23.34 1.47 -8.59
CA LYS A 483 22.86 1.07 -7.25
C LYS A 483 23.19 -0.40 -7.02
N LEU A 484 23.55 -0.75 -5.78
CA LEU A 484 23.89 -2.12 -5.36
C LEU A 484 23.09 -2.47 -4.10
N TRP A 485 22.58 -3.69 -4.04
CA TRP A 485 21.88 -4.23 -2.88
C TRP A 485 22.32 -5.65 -2.56
N PHE A 486 22.17 -6.04 -1.29
CA PHE A 486 22.18 -7.43 -0.84
C PHE A 486 20.77 -7.81 -0.37
N VAL A 487 20.19 -8.82 -0.99
CA VAL A 487 18.82 -9.29 -0.69
C VAL A 487 18.90 -10.50 0.22
N VAL A 488 18.02 -10.59 1.21
CA VAL A 488 17.89 -11.76 2.11
C VAL A 488 16.42 -12.13 2.25
N SER A 489 16.04 -13.38 1.99
CA SER A 489 14.69 -13.89 2.21
C SER A 489 14.63 -15.07 3.18
N GLY A 490 13.50 -15.17 3.88
CA GLY A 490 13.15 -16.28 4.75
C GLY A 490 12.74 -17.50 3.93
N ALA A 491 13.53 -18.56 4.00
CA ALA A 491 13.42 -19.73 3.13
C ALA A 491 13.50 -21.04 3.93
N PRO A 492 12.50 -21.33 4.78
CA PRO A 492 12.53 -22.49 5.66
C PRO A 492 12.49 -23.81 4.89
N SER A 493 13.12 -24.85 5.45
CA SER A 493 13.16 -26.19 4.84
C SER A 493 11.83 -26.94 4.82
N SER A 494 10.81 -26.42 5.51
CA SER A 494 9.42 -26.85 5.35
C SER A 494 8.47 -25.65 5.41
N TYR A 495 7.55 -25.58 4.46
CA TYR A 495 6.50 -24.58 4.41
C TYR A 495 5.49 -24.77 5.55
N THR A 496 4.80 -23.70 5.94
CA THR A 496 3.65 -23.70 6.85
C THR A 496 2.85 -22.44 6.53
N SER A 497 1.56 -22.62 6.25
CA SER A 497 0.62 -21.57 5.92
C SER A 497 0.43 -20.60 7.09
N HIS A 498 0.22 -19.32 6.80
CA HIS A 498 0.11 -18.26 7.80
C HIS A 498 -1.32 -18.14 8.36
N PRO A 499 -1.55 -18.30 9.68
CA PRO A 499 -2.87 -18.14 10.28
C PRO A 499 -3.25 -16.65 10.35
N TRP A 500 -4.54 -16.33 10.32
CA TRP A 500 -5.01 -14.98 10.60
C TRP A 500 -5.36 -14.88 12.08
N ASP A 501 -4.54 -14.24 12.92
CA ASP A 501 -4.82 -14.12 14.35
C ASP A 501 -4.46 -12.78 15.02
N GLU A 502 -3.79 -11.86 14.31
CA GLU A 502 -3.33 -10.54 14.80
C GLU A 502 -2.26 -10.62 15.91
N ILE A 503 -1.43 -11.67 15.94
CA ILE A 503 -0.41 -11.92 16.98
C ILE A 503 0.99 -12.09 16.35
N GLU A 504 1.65 -10.97 16.06
CA GLU A 504 3.01 -10.93 15.50
C GLU A 504 4.03 -11.71 16.35
N SER A 505 3.83 -11.83 17.66
CA SER A 505 4.75 -12.58 18.53
C SER A 505 4.80 -14.09 18.29
N ASN A 506 3.84 -14.66 17.55
CA ASN A 506 3.79 -16.08 17.21
C ASN A 506 4.40 -16.43 15.84
N ASP A 507 4.62 -15.42 15.00
CA ASP A 507 5.09 -15.59 13.61
C ASP A 507 6.50 -16.17 13.49
N ASP A 508 6.71 -16.96 12.42
CA ASP A 508 8.04 -17.39 11.99
C ASP A 508 8.93 -16.17 11.69
N GLN A 509 10.08 -16.05 12.36
CA GLN A 509 11.14 -15.07 12.05
C GLN A 509 12.47 -15.78 11.76
N TRP A 510 13.18 -15.33 10.73
CA TRP A 510 14.45 -15.91 10.26
C TRP A 510 15.62 -14.91 10.41
N PRO A 511 16.10 -14.67 11.65
CA PRO A 511 17.10 -13.64 11.93
C PRO A 511 18.48 -13.96 11.37
N TYR A 512 19.29 -12.93 11.12
CA TYR A 512 20.64 -13.08 10.58
C TYR A 512 21.57 -11.93 11.00
N LYS A 513 22.87 -12.15 10.75
CA LYS A 513 23.92 -11.12 10.75
C LYS A 513 24.59 -11.04 9.38
N VAL A 514 25.11 -9.86 9.06
CA VAL A 514 25.97 -9.59 7.90
C VAL A 514 27.15 -8.72 8.31
N SER A 515 28.29 -8.90 7.65
CA SER A 515 29.38 -7.93 7.63
C SER A 515 29.90 -7.79 6.20
N PHE A 516 30.42 -6.62 5.86
CA PHE A 516 30.80 -6.26 4.49
C PHE A 516 32.31 -6.07 4.36
N THR A 517 32.84 -6.25 3.15
CA THR A 517 34.24 -6.00 2.80
C THR A 517 34.29 -5.38 1.41
N ASN A 518 35.14 -4.36 1.26
CA ASN A 518 35.23 -3.46 0.09
C ASN A 518 33.91 -2.71 -0.25
N THR A 519 32.93 -2.75 0.64
CA THR A 519 31.69 -1.97 0.65
C THR A 519 31.15 -1.93 2.07
N ASP A 520 30.12 -1.13 2.32
CA ASP A 520 29.29 -1.17 3.53
C ASP A 520 27.83 -0.84 3.14
N LEU A 521 26.92 -0.75 4.10
CA LEU A 521 25.57 -0.20 3.94
C LEU A 521 25.62 1.17 3.26
N LEU A 522 24.64 1.46 2.41
CA LEU A 522 24.56 2.74 1.71
C LEU A 522 24.59 3.91 2.71
N GLY A 523 25.56 4.80 2.54
CA GLY A 523 25.78 5.96 3.41
C GLY A 523 26.64 5.71 4.66
N ASN A 524 27.06 4.47 4.95
CA ASN A 524 28.13 4.23 5.92
C ASN A 524 29.49 4.47 5.25
N LEU A 525 30.46 5.00 6.00
CA LEU A 525 31.73 5.46 5.47
C LEU A 525 32.93 4.93 6.26
N THR A 526 34.09 4.83 5.60
CA THR A 526 35.34 4.45 6.26
C THR A 526 35.98 5.70 6.85
N ILE A 527 35.79 5.90 8.16
CA ILE A 527 36.29 7.08 8.89
C ILE A 527 37.56 6.68 9.64
N ASP A 528 38.64 7.48 9.53
CA ASP A 528 39.87 7.23 10.30
C ASP A 528 39.60 7.41 11.81
N PRO A 529 39.72 6.37 12.65
CA PRO A 529 39.48 6.47 14.08
C PRO A 529 40.49 7.37 14.83
N ASN A 530 41.54 7.85 14.16
CA ASN A 530 42.53 8.77 14.70
C ASN A 530 42.34 10.22 14.23
N ALA A 531 41.40 10.49 13.32
CA ALA A 531 41.11 11.84 12.87
C ALA A 531 40.47 12.68 13.99
N THR A 532 40.70 13.99 13.93
CA THR A 532 40.01 15.00 14.74
C THR A 532 39.07 15.79 13.85
N PRO A 533 37.90 16.23 14.34
CA PRO A 533 37.00 17.05 13.53
C PRO A 533 37.67 18.32 13.01
N GLU A 534 37.18 18.83 11.89
CA GLU A 534 37.64 20.05 11.25
C GLU A 534 36.49 20.85 10.63
N ASN A 535 36.80 22.05 10.16
CA ASN A 535 35.82 22.92 9.49
C ASN A 535 35.77 22.59 7.99
N LEU A 536 34.57 22.55 7.43
CA LEU A 536 34.34 22.30 6.00
C LEU A 536 33.51 23.44 5.39
N THR A 537 33.69 23.70 4.10
CA THR A 537 32.79 24.57 3.34
C THR A 537 32.47 23.92 2.01
N LEU A 538 31.20 23.60 1.80
CA LEU A 538 30.66 23.06 0.55
C LEU A 538 29.93 24.19 -0.19
N THR A 539 30.01 24.22 -1.52
CA THR A 539 29.46 25.34 -2.33
C THR A 539 28.70 24.82 -3.54
N TYR A 540 27.47 25.29 -3.69
CA TYR A 540 26.51 24.84 -4.69
C TYR A 540 26.06 26.01 -5.55
N ASP A 541 26.34 25.95 -6.85
CA ASP A 541 25.79 26.87 -7.84
C ASP A 541 24.48 26.27 -8.38
N ILE A 542 23.34 26.74 -7.90
CA ILE A 542 22.01 26.23 -8.26
C ILE A 542 21.20 27.25 -9.06
N SER A 543 20.23 26.78 -9.84
CA SER A 543 19.36 27.63 -10.63
C SER A 543 17.99 27.02 -10.87
N PHE A 544 16.95 27.83 -10.76
CA PHE A 544 15.56 27.46 -11.01
C PHE A 544 14.77 28.69 -11.48
N ALA A 545 13.60 28.49 -12.07
CA ALA A 545 12.81 29.58 -12.66
C ALA A 545 12.25 30.54 -11.59
N ALA A 546 12.18 31.84 -11.91
CA ALA A 546 11.41 32.78 -11.10
C ALA A 546 9.90 32.47 -11.21
N ALA A 547 9.20 32.37 -10.08
CA ALA A 547 7.81 31.90 -10.02
C ALA A 547 6.93 32.68 -9.02
N ASP A 548 5.62 32.54 -9.18
CA ASP A 548 4.60 33.02 -8.23
C ASP A 548 4.11 31.88 -7.31
N ASP A 549 5.04 31.01 -6.94
CA ASP A 549 4.88 29.87 -6.03
C ASP A 549 6.19 29.63 -5.24
N TYR A 550 6.24 28.55 -4.47
CA TYR A 550 7.40 28.18 -3.64
C TYR A 550 8.39 27.23 -4.34
N SER A 551 8.32 27.12 -5.68
CA SER A 551 9.24 26.25 -6.45
C SER A 551 10.70 26.67 -6.33
N GLY A 552 11.58 25.70 -6.58
CA GLY A 552 12.97 25.75 -6.14
C GLY A 552 13.84 24.67 -6.76
N ALA A 553 14.94 24.37 -6.07
CA ALA A 553 15.83 23.26 -6.34
C ALA A 553 16.13 22.45 -5.07
N VAL A 554 16.62 21.23 -5.25
CA VAL A 554 17.01 20.32 -4.18
C VAL A 554 18.51 20.07 -4.26
N VAL A 555 19.20 20.10 -3.12
CA VAL A 555 20.58 19.64 -2.98
C VAL A 555 20.60 18.49 -1.98
N ASN A 556 20.86 17.28 -2.47
CA ASN A 556 20.95 16.07 -1.65
C ASN A 556 22.42 15.62 -1.55
N LEU A 557 22.93 15.49 -0.31
CA LEU A 557 24.35 15.21 -0.06
C LEU A 557 24.74 13.76 -0.38
N TYR A 558 23.79 12.82 -0.44
CA TYR A 558 24.07 11.46 -0.90
C TYR A 558 24.17 11.40 -2.43
N ASP A 559 23.32 12.12 -3.14
CA ASP A 559 23.27 12.09 -4.62
C ASP A 559 24.52 12.70 -5.27
N ASN A 560 25.13 13.71 -4.63
CA ASN A 560 26.36 14.34 -5.12
C ASN A 560 27.65 13.76 -4.51
N GLY A 561 27.54 13.01 -3.39
CA GLY A 561 28.66 12.40 -2.66
C GLY A 561 29.27 13.26 -1.56
N ASP A 562 28.87 14.52 -1.40
CA ASP A 562 29.47 15.47 -0.43
C ASP A 562 29.19 15.09 1.03
N ILE A 563 28.23 14.19 1.28
CA ILE A 563 28.02 13.58 2.60
C ILE A 563 29.30 12.88 3.12
N ASN A 564 30.16 12.43 2.22
CA ASN A 564 31.45 11.83 2.55
C ASN A 564 32.36 12.85 3.24
N ASP A 565 32.53 14.01 2.61
CA ASP A 565 33.34 15.11 3.14
C ASP A 565 32.79 15.61 4.48
N VAL A 566 31.46 15.70 4.64
CA VAL A 566 30.83 16.08 5.92
C VAL A 566 31.11 15.05 7.02
N ALA A 567 31.04 13.76 6.70
CA ALA A 567 31.29 12.68 7.66
C ALA A 567 32.76 12.55 8.04
N GLU A 568 33.68 12.75 7.10
CA GLU A 568 35.12 12.82 7.35
C GLU A 568 35.46 14.04 8.21
N ALA A 569 34.97 15.23 7.85
CA ALA A 569 35.20 16.47 8.60
C ALA A 569 34.63 16.45 10.03
N LEU A 570 33.50 15.76 10.26
CA LEU A 570 32.96 15.57 11.62
C LEU A 570 33.49 14.32 12.34
N VAL A 571 34.28 13.49 11.65
CA VAL A 571 34.78 12.17 12.11
C VAL A 571 33.63 11.32 12.65
N MET A 572 32.52 11.27 11.91
CA MET A 572 31.26 10.70 12.36
C MET A 572 30.39 10.17 11.21
N GLN A 573 29.80 9.00 11.38
CA GLN A 573 28.87 8.43 10.40
C GLN A 573 27.67 9.35 10.16
N PRO A 574 27.13 9.48 8.93
CA PRO A 574 25.93 10.27 8.65
C PRO A 574 24.73 9.94 9.55
N SER A 575 24.51 8.67 9.85
CA SER A 575 23.48 8.21 10.79
C SER A 575 23.71 8.71 12.23
N ALA A 576 24.96 8.81 12.67
CA ALA A 576 25.31 9.36 13.97
C ALA A 576 25.21 10.90 13.99
N ILE A 577 25.60 11.58 12.90
CA ILE A 577 25.40 13.04 12.71
C ILE A 577 23.92 13.38 12.92
N ALA A 578 23.02 12.74 12.17
CA ALA A 578 21.57 12.93 12.29
C ALA A 578 21.05 12.61 13.71
N GLY A 579 21.58 11.56 14.35
CA GLY A 579 21.20 11.15 15.71
C GLY A 579 21.68 12.08 16.83
N ILE A 580 22.62 12.99 16.58
CA ILE A 580 23.11 13.97 17.57
C ILE A 580 22.78 15.43 17.24
N MET A 581 22.00 15.69 16.19
CA MET A 581 21.43 17.02 15.96
C MET A 581 20.53 17.43 17.13
N LEU A 582 20.70 18.66 17.59
CA LEU A 582 19.81 19.31 18.55
C LEU A 582 18.52 19.72 17.84
N ALA A 583 17.44 19.90 18.60
CA ALA A 583 16.21 20.45 18.04
C ALA A 583 16.45 21.85 17.44
N ALA A 584 15.65 22.23 16.44
CA ALA A 584 15.71 23.55 15.83
C ALA A 584 15.65 24.66 16.89
N LYS A 585 16.44 25.73 16.71
CA LYS A 585 16.65 26.86 17.63
C LYS A 585 17.52 26.60 18.85
N GLU A 586 17.97 25.38 19.10
CA GLU A 586 18.96 25.14 20.15
C GLU A 586 20.36 25.60 19.75
N THR A 587 21.06 26.21 20.70
CA THR A 587 22.45 26.65 20.55
C THR A 587 23.43 25.50 20.85
N PRO A 588 24.71 25.60 20.46
CA PRO A 588 25.64 24.47 20.52
C PRO A 588 25.84 23.90 21.93
N GLN A 589 25.83 22.57 22.03
CA GLN A 589 26.01 21.81 23.26
C GLN A 589 27.11 20.76 23.06
N GLU A 590 27.87 20.46 24.12
CA GLU A 590 28.95 19.48 24.10
C GLU A 590 28.47 18.09 23.63
N GLY A 591 29.17 17.50 22.66
CA GLY A 591 28.82 16.23 22.04
C GLY A 591 27.60 16.27 21.11
N LYS A 592 27.16 17.46 20.68
CA LYS A 592 25.95 17.68 19.86
C LYS A 592 26.18 18.65 18.70
N ILE A 593 25.29 18.59 17.72
CA ILE A 593 25.31 19.44 16.52
C ILE A 593 24.13 20.41 16.56
N ALA A 594 24.41 21.72 16.56
CA ALA A 594 23.38 22.74 16.33
C ALA A 594 23.25 23.05 14.83
N PHE A 595 22.03 23.34 14.37
CA PHE A 595 21.75 23.82 13.02
C PHE A 595 21.56 25.35 13.03
N ALA A 596 22.13 26.05 12.06
CA ALA A 596 22.12 27.51 12.01
C ALA A 596 22.19 28.07 10.58
N ALA A 597 21.85 29.35 10.42
CA ALA A 597 22.22 30.15 9.27
C ALA A 597 23.56 30.88 9.52
N GLU A 598 24.39 31.02 8.50
CA GLU A 598 25.57 31.90 8.53
C GLU A 598 25.23 33.20 7.76
N GLU A 599 24.95 34.27 8.49
CA GLU A 599 24.59 35.58 7.92
C GLU A 599 25.74 36.16 7.08
N SER A 600 25.43 37.11 6.19
CA SER A 600 26.38 37.76 5.28
C SER A 600 27.57 38.41 6.01
N GLY A 601 27.37 38.86 7.25
CA GLY A 601 28.39 39.39 8.15
C GLY A 601 29.28 38.34 8.84
N GLY A 602 29.02 37.04 8.64
CA GLY A 602 29.69 35.93 9.31
C GLY A 602 29.18 35.63 10.73
N ASN A 603 28.00 36.16 11.11
CA ASN A 603 27.35 35.80 12.37
C ASN A 603 26.61 34.46 12.20
N ILE A 604 26.58 33.65 13.25
CA ILE A 604 25.80 32.42 13.28
C ILE A 604 24.46 32.67 13.97
N ASN A 605 23.37 32.45 13.25
CA ASN A 605 22.00 32.66 13.72
C ASN A 605 21.27 31.32 13.85
N TYR A 606 20.89 30.96 15.07
CA TYR A 606 20.23 29.69 15.38
C TYR A 606 18.69 29.78 15.30
N GLU A 607 18.12 30.99 15.26
CA GLU A 607 16.67 31.18 15.30
C GLU A 607 16.02 30.83 13.95
N THR A 608 15.69 29.55 13.75
CA THR A 608 15.03 29.07 12.52
C THR A 608 13.75 29.86 12.23
N THR A 609 13.58 30.25 10.97
CA THR A 609 12.48 31.11 10.51
C THR A 609 11.56 30.44 9.48
N ALA A 610 11.94 29.26 8.97
CA ALA A 610 11.12 28.39 8.13
C ALA A 610 10.74 27.10 8.89
N ASN A 611 10.29 26.03 8.21
CA ASN A 611 9.90 24.78 8.88
C ASN A 611 11.13 24.01 9.39
N GLY A 612 11.03 23.44 10.60
CA GLY A 612 12.05 22.56 11.16
C GLY A 612 13.44 23.20 11.21
N TYR A 613 14.41 22.52 10.58
CA TYR A 613 15.76 23.05 10.34
C TYR A 613 15.76 23.93 9.08
N GLY A 614 15.19 25.12 9.16
CA GLY A 614 15.09 25.98 7.99
C GLY A 614 15.02 27.47 8.26
N PHE A 615 15.50 28.23 7.29
CA PHE A 615 15.59 29.68 7.34
C PHE A 615 15.02 30.32 6.06
N TRP A 616 14.25 31.39 6.26
CA TRP A 616 14.01 32.39 5.24
C TRP A 616 15.16 33.39 5.22
N PHE A 617 15.59 33.80 4.03
CA PHE A 617 16.71 34.70 3.79
C PHE A 617 16.26 35.96 3.04
N ASP A 618 16.87 37.10 3.36
CA ASP A 618 16.68 38.36 2.63
C ASP A 618 17.54 38.47 1.36
N SER A 619 17.52 39.62 0.66
CA SER A 619 18.35 39.81 -0.53
C SER A 619 19.87 39.92 -0.26
N ASN A 620 20.31 40.05 0.99
CA ASN A 620 21.72 40.04 1.38
C ASN A 620 22.21 38.63 1.76
N GLY A 621 21.29 37.69 1.99
CA GLY A 621 21.60 36.37 2.54
C GLY A 621 21.54 36.32 4.06
N ASP A 622 20.90 37.29 4.72
CA ASP A 622 20.71 37.32 6.17
C ASP A 622 19.37 36.65 6.55
N ALA A 623 19.34 35.96 7.70
CA ALA A 623 18.15 35.26 8.17
C ALA A 623 17.04 36.26 8.58
N ILE A 624 15.84 36.06 8.02
CA ILE A 624 14.68 36.94 8.21
C ILE A 624 13.42 36.10 8.45
N GLY A 625 12.37 36.68 9.05
CA GLY A 625 11.06 36.01 9.14
C GLY A 625 10.33 35.98 7.80
N TRP A 626 9.48 34.97 7.58
CA TRP A 626 8.51 34.98 6.48
C TRP A 626 7.54 36.17 6.61
N GLY A 627 7.27 36.88 5.52
CA GLY A 627 6.22 37.90 5.50
C GLY A 627 6.13 38.66 4.18
N GLY A 628 4.93 39.09 3.80
CA GLY A 628 4.70 39.88 2.59
C GLY A 628 5.47 41.21 2.58
N ASP A 629 5.51 41.90 3.72
CA ASP A 629 6.20 43.20 3.89
C ASP A 629 7.72 43.08 4.16
N ASN A 630 8.23 41.86 4.39
CA ASN A 630 9.66 41.60 4.62
C ASN A 630 10.40 41.44 3.28
N ASP A 631 11.72 41.57 3.28
CA ASP A 631 12.54 41.28 2.08
C ASP A 631 12.86 39.79 1.88
N SER A 632 12.07 38.88 2.46
CA SER A 632 12.22 37.43 2.29
C SER A 632 12.26 37.06 0.80
N LYS A 633 13.39 36.57 0.29
CA LYS A 633 13.60 36.16 -1.11
C LYS A 633 13.55 34.66 -1.27
N LEU A 634 14.37 33.96 -0.49
CA LEU A 634 14.54 32.52 -0.56
C LEU A 634 14.26 31.87 0.80
N PHE A 635 14.00 30.58 0.78
CA PHE A 635 14.10 29.72 1.96
C PHE A 635 15.03 28.55 1.66
N SER A 636 15.60 27.98 2.72
CA SER A 636 16.19 26.65 2.73
C SER A 636 15.60 25.87 3.90
N GLU A 637 15.23 24.62 3.67
CA GLU A 637 14.72 23.69 4.68
C GLU A 637 15.48 22.37 4.59
N PHE A 638 16.23 22.04 5.65
CA PHE A 638 17.06 20.85 5.75
C PHE A 638 16.31 19.67 6.38
N SER A 639 16.45 18.50 5.77
CA SER A 639 15.93 17.23 6.26
C SER A 639 17.07 16.29 6.66
N SER A 640 17.15 15.98 7.96
CA SER A 640 18.23 15.16 8.54
C SER A 640 18.08 13.65 8.29
N SER A 641 16.95 13.19 7.75
CA SER A 641 16.73 11.78 7.41
C SER A 641 17.35 11.37 6.08
N ASN A 642 17.37 12.28 5.10
CA ASN A 642 17.89 12.07 3.74
C ASN A 642 19.04 13.04 3.39
N PHE A 643 19.51 13.85 4.34
CA PHE A 643 20.59 14.86 4.16
C PHE A 643 20.34 15.75 2.94
N GLU A 644 19.19 16.42 2.95
CA GLU A 644 18.66 17.15 1.81
C GLU A 644 18.27 18.57 2.17
N PHE A 645 18.65 19.52 1.32
CA PHE A 645 18.25 20.93 1.40
C PHE A 645 17.22 21.24 0.31
N ASN A 646 16.02 21.60 0.74
CA ASN A 646 14.94 22.07 -0.13
C ASN A 646 14.98 23.59 -0.19
N ILE A 647 15.41 24.15 -1.34
CA ILE A 647 15.72 25.57 -1.50
C ILE A 647 14.74 26.20 -2.49
N GLY A 648 13.82 27.03 -2.02
CA GLY A 648 12.80 27.66 -2.85
C GLY A 648 12.72 29.17 -2.69
N GLN A 649 11.78 29.79 -3.40
CA GLN A 649 11.57 31.25 -3.40
C GLN A 649 10.30 31.68 -2.67
N TYR A 650 10.22 32.98 -2.34
CA TYR A 650 8.96 33.62 -1.97
C TYR A 650 8.17 33.98 -3.26
N PRO A 651 6.89 33.59 -3.37
CA PRO A 651 6.04 33.88 -4.54
C PRO A 651 6.14 35.33 -5.02
N GLY A 652 6.58 35.54 -6.27
CA GLY A 652 6.57 36.83 -6.95
C GLY A 652 7.55 37.88 -6.42
N LYS A 653 8.50 37.54 -5.54
CA LYS A 653 9.47 38.50 -4.95
C LYS A 653 10.84 38.58 -5.61
N SER A 654 11.10 37.67 -6.55
CA SER A 654 12.33 37.59 -7.34
C SER A 654 12.00 37.55 -8.82
N SER A 655 12.96 37.90 -9.66
CA SER A 655 12.83 37.99 -11.12
C SER A 655 13.92 37.17 -11.82
N ALA A 656 13.64 36.75 -13.05
CA ALA A 656 14.62 36.13 -13.93
C ALA A 656 15.89 36.99 -14.04
N GLY A 657 17.05 36.39 -13.71
CA GLY A 657 18.35 37.05 -13.65
C GLY A 657 18.78 37.50 -12.25
N ASP A 658 17.90 37.47 -11.24
CA ASP A 658 18.27 37.76 -9.85
C ASP A 658 19.25 36.69 -9.31
N LYS A 659 20.12 37.12 -8.38
CA LYS A 659 21.12 36.27 -7.74
C LYS A 659 21.20 36.53 -6.25
N TYR A 660 21.28 35.46 -5.49
CA TYR A 660 21.41 35.48 -4.03
C TYR A 660 22.46 34.46 -3.60
N THR A 661 23.11 34.71 -2.46
CA THR A 661 23.93 33.70 -1.77
C THR A 661 23.36 33.54 -0.38
N ILE A 662 22.95 32.33 -0.04
CA ILE A 662 22.45 31.97 1.30
C ILE A 662 23.37 30.91 1.90
N LYS A 663 23.42 30.82 3.23
CA LYS A 663 24.28 29.84 3.92
C LYS A 663 23.62 29.24 5.14
N GLU A 664 23.80 27.95 5.30
CA GLU A 664 23.42 27.19 6.50
C GLU A 664 24.63 26.42 7.03
N ALA A 665 24.59 26.02 8.29
CA ALA A 665 25.72 25.41 8.95
C ALA A 665 25.33 24.36 10.00
N PHE A 666 26.16 23.30 10.08
CA PHE A 666 26.25 22.44 11.25
C PHE A 666 27.35 22.95 12.17
N VAL A 667 27.05 23.15 13.46
CA VAL A 667 28.02 23.54 14.49
C VAL A 667 28.13 22.39 15.50
N TYR A 668 29.16 21.56 15.34
CA TYR A 668 29.47 20.45 16.24
C TYR A 668 30.37 20.91 17.38
N THR A 669 29.98 20.65 18.63
CA THR A 669 30.86 20.92 19.79
C THR A 669 31.48 19.62 20.30
N LYS A 670 32.80 19.56 20.40
CA LYS A 670 33.54 18.39 20.92
C LYS A 670 34.78 18.84 21.69
N ASP A 671 34.96 18.27 22.88
CA ASP A 671 36.08 18.56 23.79
C ASP A 671 36.21 20.07 24.13
N GLY A 672 35.10 20.81 24.08
CA GLY A 672 35.03 22.26 24.29
C GLY A 672 35.39 23.13 23.08
N GLU A 673 35.72 22.53 21.93
CA GLU A 673 35.94 23.25 20.65
C GLU A 673 34.72 23.11 19.73
N GLN A 674 34.53 24.09 18.83
CA GLN A 674 33.45 24.10 17.85
C GLN A 674 33.99 23.92 16.43
N TYR A 675 33.37 23.01 15.69
CA TYR A 675 33.69 22.65 14.32
C TYR A 675 32.47 22.94 13.45
N GLN A 676 32.68 23.70 12.37
CA GLN A 676 31.62 24.22 11.52
C GLN A 676 31.69 23.65 10.10
N ILE A 677 30.59 23.06 9.66
CA ILE A 677 30.37 22.67 8.26
C ILE A 677 29.43 23.73 7.65
N THR A 678 29.93 24.59 6.77
CA THR A 678 29.11 25.60 6.07
C THR A 678 28.67 25.07 4.70
N PHE A 679 27.37 25.15 4.42
CA PHE A 679 26.77 24.91 3.12
C PHE A 679 26.46 26.27 2.47
N VAL A 680 27.08 26.58 1.33
CA VAL A 680 26.92 27.84 0.61
C VAL A 680 26.10 27.60 -0.65
N PHE A 681 24.94 28.23 -0.78
CA PHE A 681 24.08 28.11 -1.95
C PHE A 681 24.08 29.42 -2.74
N ASN A 682 24.72 29.42 -3.91
CA ASN A 682 24.67 30.51 -4.88
C ASN A 682 23.49 30.26 -5.83
N VAL A 683 22.41 31.00 -5.65
CA VAL A 683 21.16 30.80 -6.37
C VAL A 683 21.05 31.83 -7.50
N THR A 684 20.78 31.36 -8.73
CA THR A 684 20.42 32.23 -9.86
C THR A 684 19.01 31.90 -10.35
N LEU A 685 18.13 32.90 -10.35
CA LEU A 685 16.76 32.76 -10.85
C LEU A 685 16.74 32.87 -12.37
N GLN A 686 15.97 32.01 -13.05
CA GLN A 686 15.86 31.92 -14.52
C GLN A 686 14.56 32.50 -15.09
#